data_AF-A0AA39I1Y6-F1
#
_entry.id   AF-A0AA39I1Y6-F1
#
_cell.length_a   1.000
_cell.length_b   1.000
_cell.length_c   1.000
_cell.angle_alpha   90.00
_cell.angle_beta   90.00
_cell.angle_gamma   90.00
#
_symmetry.space_group_name_H-M   'P 1'
#
loop_
_entity.id
_entity.type
_entity.pdbx_description
1 polymer ?
#
loop_
_entity_poly.entity_id
_entity_poly.type
_entity_poly.pdbx_seq_one_letter_code
_entity_poly.pdbx_strand_id
1 'polypeptide(L)'
;MSLSKLIHFIFGSNILDKYEIPIGDDPYQENVAETMGDRMLMFARGFRHFCTVVSPVLIAMAYNRRWYEPACVMKFLQYIVIYYSIAYTTRTIGRICSEDYRKFTNVLMEVTESREPSPDAEAQLRNYDYEIFMAPIEYIAETRAGKKFVATDEKEFADMGPLWDLVKDPVSAFVVHTFGRRMLYPGATSLFKTLFAGVLKAGRRKLVKEHGGRRNVLLTEDGNCIDSMFVDNRHKSSTGSKLVVTCEGNAGFYEVGIANAPLAKGYSILGWNHPGFAQSSGLPYPDQEQNAVEAVMQFATKKLGFKESDIILYGWSIGGFTATWAAANYNVGSLLLDATFDDLLPLAIAKMPKPVDFVVQYAVRKYLNLPISKQLSMYNGPVRLIRRSDDDIIVTDEFGSAADRRASNRANQLLVDLIESRHPGLLRNESDRNIAKEWLALSPVERVSAPTDNITTLTRYRLYNGLEDKQRRELIFHYCDKYLVDFDAGHNMPLPEDYFNPPGPYAEPFELEMNRSAAIGSCGHHPSICARLRQERADADAHPDVYFVGYLYLALSVVAFVPALLILAVLLKPNFLKQPFYQLLAFLFVFVATNVLLTGLFASFYSLSHCDFSCGGMPTVGSLQVGSWSAFSTAAFLLLLNRFVALLSKKLTQTFFTGRRTLCWMFVATFFGAHMLIPFDGEPFYHYDSSEAIWNYELVPLGTKHLRFSLIHTVFLFCNVAMFFVVLYLSRTAKHPNHEKVQVDTVLLSSFHAVQHAKLASSLALPASFLNAFYVVILTITPLPFALNVALMALIQIFLGALPFVCLFHNTTLRSCVGRFFCCRCRKPPNATNVYAPNGNQAISSPKPEIIITGEGGGGGAEIQRTEGV
;
A
#
# COMPACT_ATOMS: atom_id res chain seq x y z
N MET A 1 3.81 24.97 35.66
CA MET A 1 3.93 24.69 34.22
C MET A 1 2.86 25.51 33.50
N SER A 2 3.20 26.30 32.48
CA SER A 2 2.20 27.09 31.75
C SER A 2 1.24 26.18 30.98
N LEU A 3 0.03 26.68 30.67
CA LEU A 3 -0.96 25.91 29.91
C LEU A 3 -0.43 25.54 28.51
N SER A 4 0.29 26.46 27.84
CA SER A 4 0.90 26.17 26.54
C SER A 4 1.93 25.05 26.63
N LYS A 5 2.82 25.08 27.63
CA LYS A 5 3.82 24.03 27.83
C LYS A 5 3.19 22.66 28.10
N LEU A 6 2.06 22.62 28.81
CA LEU A 6 1.29 21.40 28.99
C LEU A 6 0.69 20.90 27.66
N ILE A 7 0.17 21.79 26.81
CA ILE A 7 -0.35 21.44 25.48
C ILE A 7 0.77 20.81 24.62
N HIS A 8 1.99 21.36 24.65
CA HIS A 8 3.14 20.78 23.95
C HIS A 8 3.54 19.40 24.46
N PHE A 9 3.41 19.11 25.76
CA PHE A 9 3.67 17.76 26.26
C PHE A 9 2.58 16.77 25.82
N ILE A 10 1.31 17.18 25.86
CA ILE A 10 0.19 16.31 25.48
C ILE A 10 0.15 16.06 23.96
N PHE A 11 0.17 17.15 23.18
CA PHE A 11 -0.11 17.15 21.75
C PHE A 11 1.08 17.54 20.88
N GLY A 12 2.24 17.88 21.45
CA GLY A 12 3.38 18.36 20.68
C GLY A 12 4.08 17.30 19.83
N SER A 13 4.89 17.77 18.88
CA SER A 13 5.60 16.97 17.90
C SER A 13 6.46 15.88 18.51
N ASN A 14 6.48 14.71 17.86
CA ASN A 14 7.47 13.69 18.18
C ASN A 14 8.86 14.14 17.72
N ILE A 15 9.87 13.91 18.57
CA ILE A 15 11.27 13.99 18.16
C ILE A 15 11.57 12.71 17.39
N LEU A 16 11.86 12.86 16.10
CA LEU A 16 12.26 11.78 15.23
C LEU A 16 13.73 11.46 15.40
N ASP A 17 14.57 12.49 15.58
CA ASP A 17 16.02 12.32 15.74
C ASP A 17 16.70 13.52 16.41
N LYS A 18 17.96 13.32 16.83
CA LYS A 18 18.85 14.40 17.31
C LYS A 18 20.17 14.36 16.53
N TYR A 19 20.50 15.43 15.83
CA TYR A 19 21.64 15.51 14.92
C TYR A 19 22.98 15.75 15.64
N GLU A 20 22.97 16.55 16.70
CA GLU A 20 24.15 16.77 17.55
C GLU A 20 24.05 15.94 18.82
N ILE A 21 24.98 14.98 18.92
CA ILE A 21 25.15 14.10 20.05
C ILE A 21 26.58 14.37 20.55
N PRO A 22 26.78 14.93 21.75
CA PRO A 22 28.10 15.00 22.38
C PRO A 22 28.77 13.63 22.38
N ILE A 23 30.10 13.56 22.25
CA ILE A 23 30.83 12.28 22.26
C ILE A 23 30.51 11.55 23.58
N GLY A 24 29.79 10.43 23.48
CA GLY A 24 29.39 9.59 24.63
C GLY A 24 27.91 9.64 25.01
N ASP A 25 27.11 10.51 24.41
CA ASP A 25 25.64 10.48 24.58
C ASP A 25 24.99 9.52 23.57
N ASP A 26 23.85 8.95 23.95
CA ASP A 26 23.02 8.14 23.05
C ASP A 26 22.06 9.05 22.22
N PRO A 27 21.65 8.62 21.01
CA PRO A 27 20.58 9.30 20.28
C PRO A 27 19.30 9.37 21.13
N TYR A 28 18.42 10.36 20.86
CA TYR A 28 17.17 10.48 21.60
C TYR A 28 16.42 9.14 21.64
N GLN A 29 16.24 8.61 22.85
CA GLN A 29 15.43 7.43 23.09
C GLN A 29 14.21 7.83 23.92
N GLU A 30 13.04 7.57 23.35
CA GLU A 30 11.79 7.63 24.11
C GLU A 30 11.88 6.70 25.31
N ASN A 31 11.46 7.20 26.48
CA ASN A 31 11.31 6.32 27.63
C ASN A 31 10.06 5.44 27.48
N VAL A 32 9.98 4.39 28.31
CA VAL A 32 8.91 3.39 28.27
C VAL A 32 7.50 4.01 28.32
N ALA A 33 7.30 5.09 29.08
CA ALA A 33 6.00 5.74 29.21
C ALA A 33 5.62 6.51 27.93
N GLU A 34 6.55 7.24 27.33
CA GLU A 34 6.35 7.90 26.04
C GLU A 34 6.09 6.88 24.94
N THR A 35 6.94 5.86 24.80
CA THR A 35 6.78 4.81 23.80
C THR A 35 5.45 4.06 23.95
N MET A 36 4.99 3.80 25.18
CA MET A 36 3.69 3.18 25.41
C MET A 36 2.55 4.08 24.91
N GLY A 37 2.55 5.35 25.28
CA GLY A 37 1.53 6.31 24.84
C GLY A 37 1.51 6.46 23.31
N ASP A 38 2.68 6.55 22.70
CA ASP A 38 2.85 6.77 21.26
C ASP A 38 2.42 5.56 20.45
N ARG A 39 2.78 4.35 20.90
CA ARG A 39 2.30 3.09 20.30
C ARG A 39 0.79 2.95 20.44
N MET A 40 0.19 3.38 21.56
CA MET A 40 -1.27 3.37 21.71
C MET A 40 -1.95 4.33 20.71
N LEU A 41 -1.43 5.55 20.57
CA LEU A 41 -1.95 6.52 19.60
C LEU A 41 -1.76 6.03 18.15
N MET A 42 -0.62 5.42 17.84
CA MET A 42 -0.34 4.79 16.56
C MET A 42 -1.34 3.66 16.26
N PHE A 43 -1.58 2.77 17.22
CA PHE A 43 -2.58 1.72 17.10
C PHE A 43 -3.98 2.29 16.88
N ALA A 44 -4.38 3.32 17.63
CA ALA A 44 -5.69 3.95 17.45
C ALA A 44 -5.87 4.57 16.05
N ARG A 45 -4.83 5.22 15.50
CA ARG A 45 -4.82 5.73 14.13
C ARG A 45 -4.95 4.59 13.10
N GLY A 46 -4.15 3.53 13.24
CA GLY A 46 -4.24 2.34 12.40
C GLY A 46 -5.60 1.66 12.47
N PHE A 47 -6.16 1.54 13.68
CA PHE A 47 -7.49 0.97 13.93
C PHE A 47 -8.58 1.81 13.27
N ARG A 48 -8.50 3.15 13.32
CA ARG A 48 -9.43 4.03 12.58
C ARG A 48 -9.39 3.76 11.08
N HIS A 49 -8.21 3.61 10.49
CA HIS A 49 -8.08 3.28 9.06
C HIS A 49 -8.66 1.90 8.75
N PHE A 50 -8.35 0.89 9.56
CA PHE A 50 -8.96 -0.43 9.46
C PHE A 50 -10.49 -0.35 9.53
N CYS A 51 -11.04 0.36 10.52
CA CYS A 51 -12.48 0.57 10.64
C CYS A 51 -13.09 1.30 9.45
N THR A 52 -12.35 2.22 8.81
CA THR A 52 -12.81 2.93 7.61
C THR A 52 -12.91 1.97 6.42
N VAL A 53 -11.89 1.15 6.19
CA VAL A 53 -11.84 0.16 5.11
C VAL A 53 -12.91 -0.92 5.32
N VAL A 54 -13.09 -1.38 6.56
CA VAL A 54 -14.05 -2.45 6.92
C VAL A 54 -15.42 -1.87 7.28
N SER A 55 -15.64 -0.55 7.13
CA SER A 55 -16.86 0.12 7.57
C SER A 55 -18.16 -0.47 7.00
N PRO A 56 -18.26 -0.96 5.75
CA PRO A 56 -19.50 -1.56 5.27
C PRO A 56 -19.88 -2.82 6.07
N VAL A 57 -18.88 -3.63 6.45
CA VAL A 57 -19.05 -4.82 7.27
C VAL A 57 -19.36 -4.43 8.72
N LEU A 58 -18.63 -3.44 9.26
CA LEU A 58 -18.84 -2.97 10.64
C LEU A 58 -20.20 -2.31 10.82
N ILE A 59 -20.71 -1.57 9.83
CA ILE A 59 -22.05 -0.97 9.84
C ILE A 59 -23.11 -2.08 9.81
N ALA A 60 -22.95 -3.07 8.93
CA ALA A 60 -23.84 -4.23 8.90
C ALA A 60 -23.81 -4.99 10.22
N MET A 61 -22.64 -5.15 10.85
CA MET A 61 -22.51 -5.74 12.19
C MET A 61 -23.18 -4.88 13.26
N ALA A 62 -22.95 -3.57 13.25
CA ALA A 62 -23.49 -2.62 14.22
C ALA A 62 -25.02 -2.59 14.18
N TYR A 63 -25.61 -2.58 12.99
CA TYR A 63 -27.05 -2.67 12.80
C TYR A 63 -27.60 -4.01 13.31
N ASN A 64 -27.00 -5.14 12.91
CA ASN A 64 -27.46 -6.47 13.28
C ASN A 64 -27.26 -6.81 14.77
N ARG A 65 -26.29 -6.18 15.43
CA ARG A 65 -25.98 -6.36 16.86
C ARG A 65 -26.57 -5.26 17.74
N ARG A 66 -27.31 -4.32 17.15
CA ARG A 66 -27.86 -3.14 17.83
C ARG A 66 -26.80 -2.32 18.58
N TRP A 67 -25.60 -2.21 18.03
CA TRP A 67 -24.54 -1.36 18.61
C TRP A 67 -24.89 0.12 18.61
N TYR A 68 -25.92 0.52 17.86
CA TYR A 68 -26.50 1.87 17.88
C TYR A 68 -27.35 2.15 19.13
N GLU A 69 -27.66 1.14 19.97
CA GLU A 69 -28.37 1.38 21.23
C GLU A 69 -27.55 2.31 22.15
N PRO A 70 -28.17 3.29 22.82
CA PRO A 70 -27.46 4.29 23.61
C PRO A 70 -26.49 3.68 24.63
N ALA A 71 -26.86 2.58 25.28
CA ALA A 71 -25.99 1.91 26.24
C ALA A 71 -24.69 1.36 25.61
N CYS A 72 -24.77 0.79 24.40
CA CYS A 72 -23.61 0.27 23.67
C CYS A 72 -22.72 1.41 23.19
N VAL A 73 -23.32 2.47 22.62
CA VAL A 73 -22.60 3.67 22.17
C VAL A 73 -21.88 4.32 23.35
N MET A 74 -22.55 4.49 24.49
CA MET A 74 -21.95 5.08 25.69
C MET A 74 -20.80 4.23 26.23
N LYS A 75 -20.90 2.90 26.22
CA LYS A 75 -19.77 2.03 26.61
C LYS A 75 -18.61 2.11 25.63
N PHE A 76 -18.88 2.17 24.33
CA PHE A 76 -17.86 2.33 23.32
C PHE A 76 -17.13 3.68 23.45
N LEU A 77 -17.88 4.76 23.62
CA LEU A 77 -17.35 6.09 23.91
C LEU A 77 -16.53 6.09 25.22
N GLN A 78 -17.03 5.44 26.27
CA GLN A 78 -16.29 5.30 27.53
C GLN A 78 -14.94 4.61 27.32
N TYR A 79 -14.88 3.52 26.55
CA TYR A 79 -13.61 2.84 26.25
C TYR A 79 -12.68 3.68 25.39
N ILE A 80 -13.21 4.41 24.40
CA ILE A 80 -12.42 5.35 23.59
C ILE A 80 -11.81 6.42 24.50
N VAL A 81 -12.61 7.05 25.36
CA VAL A 81 -12.14 8.09 26.29
C VAL A 81 -11.08 7.51 27.22
N ILE A 82 -11.32 6.36 27.85
CA ILE A 82 -10.32 5.73 28.74
C ILE A 82 -9.03 5.42 27.97
N TYR A 83 -9.12 4.86 26.76
CA TYR A 83 -7.95 4.51 25.96
C TYR A 83 -7.11 5.74 25.60
N TYR A 84 -7.74 6.80 25.08
CA TYR A 84 -7.04 8.03 24.75
C TYR A 84 -6.53 8.74 26.00
N SER A 85 -7.27 8.74 27.12
CA SER A 85 -6.80 9.29 28.38
C SER A 85 -5.54 8.59 28.87
N ILE A 86 -5.49 7.26 28.83
CA ILE A 86 -4.28 6.50 29.19
C ILE A 86 -3.14 6.82 28.22
N ALA A 87 -3.41 6.82 26.91
CA ALA A 87 -2.40 7.09 25.88
C ALA A 87 -1.77 8.48 26.03
N TYR A 88 -2.59 9.53 26.15
CA TYR A 88 -2.10 10.90 26.34
C TYR A 88 -1.46 11.10 27.71
N THR A 89 -1.98 10.49 28.77
CA THR A 89 -1.38 10.61 30.12
C THR A 89 0.00 9.97 30.16
N THR A 90 0.16 8.76 29.64
CA THR A 90 1.45 8.06 29.62
C THR A 90 2.46 8.78 28.73
N ARG A 91 2.06 9.23 27.53
CA ARG A 91 2.87 10.12 26.66
C ARG A 91 3.32 11.39 27.40
N THR A 92 2.38 12.08 28.05
CA THR A 92 2.65 13.34 28.75
C THR A 92 3.61 13.15 29.91
N ILE A 93 3.42 12.11 30.74
CA ILE A 93 4.32 11.78 31.85
C ILE A 93 5.71 11.45 31.30
N GLY A 94 5.79 10.61 30.27
CA GLY A 94 7.06 10.26 29.63
C GLY A 94 7.83 11.51 29.16
N ARG A 95 7.15 12.43 28.49
CA ARG A 95 7.75 13.68 27.99
C ARG A 95 8.17 14.66 29.07
N ILE A 96 7.39 14.76 30.16
CA ILE A 96 7.76 15.58 31.33
C ILE A 96 9.00 14.99 32.03
N CYS A 97 9.11 13.67 32.09
CA CYS A 97 10.27 13.00 32.69
C CYS A 97 11.51 13.00 31.80
N SER A 98 11.36 13.21 30.49
CA SER A 98 12.46 13.30 29.53
C SER A 98 13.17 14.66 29.60
N GLU A 99 14.48 14.68 29.88
CA GLU A 99 15.26 15.93 29.83
C GLU A 99 15.37 16.49 28.42
N ASP A 100 15.68 15.63 27.45
CA ASP A 100 15.79 16.02 26.04
C ASP A 100 14.47 16.59 25.50
N TYR A 101 13.33 15.95 25.80
CA TYR A 101 12.04 16.44 25.34
C TYR A 101 11.66 17.77 25.99
N ARG A 102 12.01 17.97 27.28
CA ARG A 102 11.84 19.27 27.94
C ARG A 102 12.68 20.36 27.29
N LYS A 103 13.94 20.09 26.95
CA LYS A 103 14.82 21.02 26.23
C LYS A 103 14.23 21.35 24.85
N PHE A 104 13.90 20.34 24.05
CA PHE A 104 13.25 20.50 22.75
C PHE A 104 11.99 21.35 22.85
N THR A 105 11.10 21.05 23.80
CA THR A 105 9.84 21.79 23.97
C THR A 105 10.08 23.26 24.32
N ASN A 106 11.03 23.55 25.20
CA ASN A 106 11.36 24.93 25.56
C ASN A 106 11.86 25.71 24.33
N VAL A 107 12.77 25.11 23.57
CA VAL A 107 13.37 25.74 22.38
C VAL A 107 12.32 25.90 21.28
N LEU A 108 11.48 24.88 21.04
CA LEU A 108 10.39 24.96 20.07
C LEU A 108 9.42 26.08 20.42
N MET A 109 8.99 26.16 21.69
CA MET A 109 8.10 27.23 22.16
C MET A 109 8.75 28.60 22.06
N GLU A 110 10.05 28.74 22.38
CA GLU A 110 10.77 29.99 22.19
C GLU A 110 10.73 30.43 20.72
N VAL A 111 10.97 29.50 19.80
CA VAL A 111 10.98 29.80 18.35
C VAL A 111 9.58 30.10 17.80
N THR A 112 8.53 29.42 18.28
CA THR A 112 7.17 29.55 17.72
C THR A 112 6.31 30.61 18.41
N GLU A 113 6.51 30.88 19.70
CA GLU A 113 5.69 31.82 20.48
C GLU A 113 6.33 33.22 20.59
N SER A 114 7.65 33.33 20.45
CA SER A 114 8.33 34.63 20.51
C SER A 114 8.15 35.41 19.22
N ARG A 115 8.02 36.74 19.34
CA ARG A 115 7.97 37.63 18.17
C ARG A 115 9.31 37.73 17.44
N GLU A 116 10.40 37.68 18.20
CA GLU A 116 11.77 37.70 17.70
C GLU A 116 12.55 36.59 18.42
N PRO A 117 12.54 35.36 17.87
CA PRO A 117 13.27 34.25 18.47
C PRO A 117 14.78 34.48 18.40
N SER A 118 15.52 34.01 19.41
CA SER A 118 16.96 34.17 19.44
C SER A 118 17.62 33.31 18.35
N PRO A 119 18.69 33.79 17.67
CA PRO A 119 19.43 32.99 16.69
C PRO A 119 20.00 31.69 17.30
N ASP A 120 20.31 31.72 18.60
CA ASP A 120 20.76 30.56 19.35
C ASP A 120 19.65 29.52 19.52
N ALA A 121 18.43 29.92 19.86
CA ALA A 121 17.29 29.01 19.94
C ALA A 121 16.94 28.39 18.58
N GLU A 122 17.01 29.15 17.48
CA GLU A 122 16.85 28.58 16.14
C GLU A 122 17.95 27.55 15.83
N ALA A 123 19.21 27.83 16.18
CA ALA A 123 20.31 26.89 16.00
C ALA A 123 20.12 25.62 16.83
N GLN A 124 19.69 25.77 18.09
CA GLN A 124 19.37 24.63 18.97
C GLN A 124 18.20 23.82 18.43
N LEU A 125 17.15 24.45 17.88
CA LEU A 125 16.00 23.74 17.31
C LEU A 125 16.41 22.91 16.09
N ARG A 126 17.32 23.44 15.26
CA ARG A 126 17.87 22.76 14.08
C ARG A 126 18.64 21.50 14.43
N ASN A 127 19.04 21.29 15.68
CA ASN A 127 19.65 20.04 16.14
C ASN A 127 18.65 18.89 16.32
N TYR A 128 17.35 19.15 16.22
CA TYR A 128 16.29 18.15 16.32
C TYR A 128 15.66 17.87 14.95
N ASP A 129 15.45 16.59 14.61
CA ASP A 129 14.50 16.16 13.58
C ASP A 129 13.17 15.85 14.26
N TYR A 130 12.06 16.43 13.81
CA TYR A 130 10.77 16.27 14.47
C TYR A 130 9.58 16.38 13.50
N GLU A 131 8.38 15.99 13.94
CA GLU A 131 7.17 16.12 13.13
C GLU A 131 6.80 17.59 12.84
N ILE A 132 6.48 17.92 11.58
CA ILE A 132 6.44 19.32 11.13
C ILE A 132 5.17 20.10 11.51
N PHE A 133 4.13 19.45 12.03
CA PHE A 133 2.83 20.10 12.22
C PHE A 133 2.84 21.27 13.23
N MET A 134 3.85 21.32 14.11
CA MET A 134 4.13 22.42 15.03
C MET A 134 5.48 23.09 14.74
N ALA A 135 6.13 22.76 13.63
CA ALA A 135 7.36 23.43 13.25
C ALA A 135 7.10 24.88 12.84
N PRO A 136 8.07 25.79 13.05
CA PRO A 136 7.97 27.15 12.55
C PRO A 136 7.88 27.12 11.01
N ILE A 137 7.00 27.97 10.47
CA ILE A 137 6.83 28.13 9.03
C ILE A 137 7.96 29.04 8.53
N GLU A 138 8.81 28.51 7.67
CA GLU A 138 9.96 29.26 7.14
C GLU A 138 9.51 30.24 6.04
N TYR A 139 8.48 29.86 5.29
CA TYR A 139 7.97 30.67 4.18
C TYR A 139 6.48 30.44 3.95
N ILE A 140 5.74 31.53 3.70
CA ILE A 140 4.31 31.52 3.36
C ILE A 140 4.18 31.95 1.90
N ALA A 141 3.62 31.09 1.06
CA ALA A 141 3.39 31.38 -0.34
C ALA A 141 2.32 32.46 -0.51
N GLU A 142 2.63 33.44 -1.34
CA GLU A 142 1.69 34.50 -1.71
C GLU A 142 0.85 34.05 -2.90
N THR A 143 -0.45 34.37 -2.89
CA THR A 143 -1.32 34.13 -4.04
C THR A 143 -0.87 34.99 -5.22
N ARG A 144 -0.52 34.34 -6.33
CA ARG A 144 -0.11 35.02 -7.57
C ARG A 144 -1.22 34.98 -8.60
N ALA A 145 -1.60 36.15 -9.11
CA ALA A 145 -2.51 36.27 -10.25
C ALA A 145 -1.79 35.89 -11.57
N GLY A 146 -2.54 35.39 -12.56
CA GLY A 146 -1.98 35.10 -13.89
C GLY A 146 -1.09 33.86 -13.97
N LYS A 147 -1.21 32.92 -13.02
CA LYS A 147 -0.63 31.57 -13.13
C LYS A 147 -1.09 30.93 -14.45
N LYS A 148 -0.15 30.42 -15.25
CA LYS A 148 -0.49 29.70 -16.47
C LYS A 148 -1.01 28.31 -16.11
N PHE A 149 -2.14 27.93 -16.68
CA PHE A 149 -2.71 26.59 -16.55
C PHE A 149 -3.11 26.05 -17.91
N VAL A 150 -3.05 24.73 -18.04
CA VAL A 150 -3.56 24.03 -19.21
C VAL A 150 -5.01 23.67 -18.92
N ALA A 151 -5.95 24.30 -19.62
CA ALA A 151 -7.36 23.94 -19.53
C ALA A 151 -7.58 22.54 -20.11
N THR A 152 -8.44 21.75 -19.46
CA THR A 152 -8.94 20.49 -20.03
C THR A 152 -9.92 20.82 -21.15
N ASP A 153 -9.71 20.27 -22.35
CA ASP A 153 -10.64 20.44 -23.47
C ASP A 153 -11.90 19.59 -23.24
N GLU A 154 -13.08 20.19 -23.35
CA GLU A 154 -14.37 19.49 -23.19
C GLU A 154 -14.54 18.36 -24.21
N LYS A 155 -13.88 18.46 -25.37
CA LYS A 155 -13.90 17.40 -26.40
C LYS A 155 -13.13 16.14 -25.99
N GLU A 156 -12.30 16.21 -24.96
CA GLU A 156 -11.57 15.04 -24.44
C GLU A 156 -12.46 14.14 -23.56
N PHE A 157 -13.70 14.56 -23.26
CA PHE A 157 -14.68 13.71 -22.58
C PHE A 157 -15.50 12.91 -23.60
N ALA A 158 -15.50 11.58 -23.46
CA ALA A 158 -16.34 10.72 -24.29
C ALA A 158 -17.84 10.99 -24.04
N ASP A 159 -18.58 11.35 -25.09
CA ASP A 159 -20.04 11.37 -25.06
C ASP A 159 -20.56 9.94 -25.21
N MET A 160 -21.20 9.45 -24.15
CA MET A 160 -21.82 8.12 -24.10
C MET A 160 -23.31 8.21 -23.75
N GLY A 161 -23.91 9.37 -23.98
CA GLY A 161 -25.32 9.62 -23.81
C GLY A 161 -25.77 9.93 -22.36
N PRO A 162 -27.09 10.20 -22.19
CA PRO A 162 -27.62 10.88 -21.00
C PRO A 162 -27.44 10.11 -19.68
N LEU A 163 -27.42 8.78 -19.75
CA LEU A 163 -27.24 7.94 -18.56
C LEU A 163 -25.82 8.06 -18.00
N TRP A 164 -24.81 8.10 -18.88
CA TRP A 164 -23.43 8.33 -18.47
C TRP A 164 -23.25 9.74 -17.91
N ASP A 165 -23.83 10.75 -18.55
CA ASP A 165 -23.78 12.13 -18.06
C ASP A 165 -24.31 12.30 -16.64
N LEU A 166 -25.32 11.51 -16.25
CA LEU A 166 -25.87 11.51 -14.90
C LEU A 166 -24.93 10.89 -13.85
N VAL A 167 -24.14 9.89 -14.22
CA VAL A 167 -23.38 9.06 -13.26
C VAL A 167 -21.86 9.25 -13.33
N LYS A 168 -21.32 9.87 -14.38
CA LYS A 168 -19.88 9.97 -14.63
C LYS A 168 -19.11 10.65 -13.51
N ASP A 169 -19.62 11.77 -13.01
CA ASP A 169 -19.01 12.52 -11.91
C ASP A 169 -18.98 11.73 -10.60
N PRO A 170 -20.11 11.24 -10.05
CA PRO A 170 -20.08 10.53 -8.78
C PRO A 170 -19.28 9.22 -8.85
N VAL A 171 -19.36 8.47 -9.97
CA VAL A 171 -18.59 7.23 -10.14
C VAL A 171 -17.09 7.52 -10.20
N SER A 172 -16.68 8.52 -10.99
CA SER A 172 -15.27 8.88 -11.14
C SER A 172 -14.70 9.49 -9.86
N ALA A 173 -15.49 10.33 -9.17
CA ALA A 173 -15.13 10.84 -7.85
C ALA A 173 -14.93 9.68 -6.86
N PHE A 174 -15.85 8.71 -6.83
CA PHE A 174 -15.69 7.52 -6.00
C PHE A 174 -14.37 6.81 -6.29
N VAL A 175 -14.05 6.53 -7.56
CA VAL A 175 -12.79 5.89 -7.98
C VAL A 175 -11.58 6.68 -7.47
N VAL A 176 -11.53 7.98 -7.74
CA VAL A 176 -10.38 8.84 -7.40
C VAL A 176 -10.19 8.95 -5.88
N HIS A 177 -11.27 9.17 -5.13
CA HIS A 177 -11.21 9.35 -3.68
C HIS A 177 -10.97 8.04 -2.91
N THR A 178 -11.24 6.87 -3.50
CA THR A 178 -11.05 5.57 -2.86
C THR A 178 -9.69 4.94 -3.20
N PHE A 179 -9.38 4.70 -4.48
CA PHE A 179 -8.14 4.01 -4.86
C PHE A 179 -7.35 4.69 -5.98
N GLY A 180 -7.98 5.39 -6.92
CA GLY A 180 -7.31 5.95 -8.10
C GLY A 180 -6.12 6.86 -7.77
N ARG A 181 -6.31 7.85 -6.88
CA ARG A 181 -5.21 8.72 -6.42
C ARG A 181 -4.11 7.94 -5.68
N ARG A 182 -4.48 6.90 -4.93
CA ARG A 182 -3.53 6.09 -4.14
C ARG A 182 -2.67 5.19 -5.04
N MET A 183 -3.21 4.74 -6.17
CA MET A 183 -2.43 4.04 -7.20
C MET A 183 -1.53 5.00 -7.96
N LEU A 184 -2.00 6.23 -8.23
CA LEU A 184 -1.19 7.23 -8.91
C LEU A 184 -0.02 7.71 -8.04
N TYR A 185 -0.25 7.96 -6.75
CA TYR A 185 0.73 8.41 -5.75
C TYR A 185 0.80 7.47 -4.53
N PRO A 186 1.39 6.28 -4.68
CA PRO A 186 1.51 5.31 -3.58
C PRO A 186 2.35 5.84 -2.40
N GLY A 187 3.31 6.74 -2.64
CA GLY A 187 4.12 7.36 -1.59
C GLY A 187 3.33 8.17 -0.55
N ALA A 188 2.14 8.67 -0.91
CA ALA A 188 1.25 9.38 0.01
C ALA A 188 0.48 8.43 0.95
N THR A 189 0.55 7.11 0.75
CA THR A 189 -0.20 6.15 1.57
C THR A 189 0.46 5.92 2.92
N SER A 190 -0.36 5.67 3.95
CA SER A 190 0.14 5.36 5.30
C SER A 190 1.03 4.11 5.34
N LEU A 191 0.86 3.19 4.40
CA LEU A 191 1.70 2.00 4.27
C LEU A 191 3.13 2.39 3.89
N PHE A 192 3.29 3.14 2.79
CA PHE A 192 4.60 3.62 2.36
C PHE A 192 5.25 4.52 3.41
N LYS A 193 4.49 5.43 4.03
CA LYS A 193 5.01 6.25 5.15
C LYS A 193 5.59 5.41 6.27
N THR A 194 4.93 4.31 6.64
CA THR A 194 5.41 3.41 7.70
C THR A 194 6.63 2.60 7.25
N LEU A 195 6.58 2.03 6.03
CA LEU A 195 7.66 1.20 5.49
C LEU A 195 8.96 1.97 5.29
N PHE A 196 8.88 3.22 4.84
CA PHE A 196 10.04 4.05 4.54
C PHE A 196 10.48 4.93 5.72
N ALA A 197 9.76 4.97 6.84
CA ALA A 197 10.03 5.88 7.96
C ALA A 197 11.51 5.87 8.41
N GLY A 198 12.12 4.69 8.56
CA GLY A 198 13.52 4.55 8.94
C GLY A 198 14.50 5.07 7.87
N VAL A 199 14.23 4.76 6.60
CA VAL A 199 15.03 5.20 5.45
C VAL A 199 14.97 6.72 5.29
N LEU A 200 13.78 7.32 5.42
CA LEU A 200 13.60 8.77 5.35
C LEU A 200 14.32 9.49 6.49
N LYS A 201 14.22 8.95 7.73
CA LYS A 201 14.96 9.48 8.88
C LYS A 201 16.48 9.47 8.63
N ALA A 202 17.02 8.35 8.12
CA ALA A 202 18.43 8.23 7.76
C ALA A 202 18.83 9.21 6.64
N GLY A 203 18.00 9.35 5.60
CA GLY A 203 18.22 10.30 4.50
C GLY A 203 18.28 11.76 4.95
N ARG A 204 17.34 12.20 5.80
CA ARG A 204 17.41 13.56 6.40
C ARG A 204 18.67 13.76 7.22
N ARG A 205 19.03 12.80 8.07
CA ARG A 205 20.28 12.86 8.86
C ARG A 205 21.50 13.00 7.95
N LYS A 206 21.58 12.22 6.86
CA LYS A 206 22.65 12.30 5.88
C LYS A 206 22.75 13.70 5.25
N LEU A 207 21.62 14.24 4.78
CA LEU A 207 21.57 15.58 4.17
C LEU A 207 22.00 16.68 5.16
N VAL A 208 21.54 16.61 6.41
CA VAL A 208 21.89 17.60 7.44
C VAL A 208 23.35 17.48 7.86
N LYS A 209 23.81 16.29 8.24
CA LYS A 209 25.15 16.09 8.84
C LYS A 209 26.28 16.14 7.81
N GLU A 210 26.11 15.54 6.64
CA GLU A 210 27.18 15.44 5.64
C GLU A 210 27.18 16.63 4.68
N HIS A 211 26.00 17.19 4.38
CA HIS A 211 25.87 18.24 3.37
C HIS A 211 25.53 19.62 3.97
N GLY A 212 25.24 19.71 5.26
CA GLY A 212 24.82 20.96 5.91
C GLY A 212 23.41 21.38 5.52
N GLY A 213 22.55 20.42 5.19
CA GLY A 213 21.16 20.64 4.83
C GLY A 213 20.36 21.32 5.94
N ARG A 214 19.41 22.16 5.53
CA ARG A 214 18.46 22.85 6.40
C ARG A 214 17.06 22.43 6.02
N ARG A 215 16.36 21.76 6.94
CA ARG A 215 14.96 21.39 6.77
C ARG A 215 14.06 22.61 6.99
N ASN A 216 13.07 22.81 6.13
CA ASN A 216 12.16 23.96 6.18
C ASN A 216 10.72 23.53 5.90
N VAL A 217 9.77 24.27 6.46
CA VAL A 217 8.34 24.09 6.22
C VAL A 217 7.81 25.25 5.40
N LEU A 218 7.21 24.95 4.26
CA LEU A 218 6.63 25.94 3.35
C LEU A 218 5.11 25.84 3.42
N LEU A 219 4.42 26.95 3.72
CA LEU A 219 2.96 27.01 3.70
C LEU A 219 2.47 27.44 2.32
N THR A 220 1.65 26.61 1.69
CA THR A 220 1.04 26.87 0.38
C THR A 220 -0.21 27.76 0.50
N GLU A 221 -0.67 28.31 -0.63
CA GLU A 221 -1.88 29.15 -0.67
C GLU A 221 -3.16 28.41 -0.25
N ASP A 222 -3.20 27.08 -0.39
CA ASP A 222 -4.32 26.22 0.02
C ASP A 222 -4.18 25.66 1.45
N GLY A 223 -3.19 26.16 2.20
CA GLY A 223 -3.00 25.84 3.62
C GLY A 223 -2.26 24.53 3.89
N ASN A 224 -1.61 23.95 2.88
CA ASN A 224 -0.76 22.78 3.07
C ASN A 224 0.64 23.18 3.55
N CYS A 225 1.19 22.41 4.49
CA CYS A 225 2.57 22.49 4.93
C CYS A 225 3.41 21.48 4.14
N ILE A 226 4.41 21.97 3.41
CA ILE A 226 5.32 21.17 2.59
C ILE A 226 6.66 21.03 3.30
N ASP A 227 7.08 19.78 3.52
CA ASP A 227 8.40 19.43 4.05
C ASP A 227 9.45 19.56 2.96
N SER A 228 10.50 20.33 3.24
CA SER A 228 11.58 20.61 2.29
C SER A 228 12.95 20.60 2.94
N MET A 229 13.99 20.43 2.12
CA MET A 229 15.39 20.44 2.52
C MET A 229 16.19 21.28 1.56
N PHE A 230 16.89 22.28 2.11
CA PHE A 230 17.79 23.14 1.37
C PHE A 230 19.25 22.84 1.71
N VAL A 231 20.07 22.55 0.71
CA VAL A 231 21.52 22.41 0.83
C VAL A 231 22.19 23.57 0.11
N ASP A 232 22.90 24.42 0.85
CA ASP A 232 23.59 25.59 0.32
C ASP A 232 25.06 25.28 0.00
N ASN A 233 25.38 25.27 -1.29
CA ASN A 233 26.72 25.01 -1.80
C ASN A 233 27.36 26.25 -2.44
N ARG A 234 26.74 27.44 -2.36
CA ARG A 234 27.24 28.69 -2.97
C ARG A 234 28.69 29.03 -2.61
N HIS A 235 29.13 28.64 -1.42
CA HIS A 235 30.49 28.87 -0.91
C HIS A 235 31.35 27.60 -0.86
N LYS A 236 30.85 26.46 -1.33
CA LYS A 236 31.52 25.15 -1.28
C LYS A 236 31.94 24.64 -2.65
N SER A 237 31.25 25.05 -3.70
CA SER A 237 31.49 24.60 -5.08
C SER A 237 31.26 25.73 -6.07
N SER A 238 31.99 25.71 -7.19
CA SER A 238 31.77 26.63 -8.32
C SER A 238 30.39 26.48 -8.96
N THR A 239 29.79 25.28 -8.92
CA THR A 239 28.42 25.01 -9.41
C THR A 239 27.35 25.39 -8.38
N GLY A 240 27.74 25.66 -7.13
CA GLY A 240 26.82 25.93 -6.03
C GLY A 240 26.04 27.23 -6.15
N SER A 241 26.43 28.16 -7.03
CA SER A 241 25.66 29.36 -7.34
C SER A 241 24.34 29.06 -8.05
N LYS A 242 24.20 27.86 -8.64
CA LYS A 242 22.96 27.36 -9.24
C LYS A 242 22.20 26.48 -8.25
N LEU A 243 20.87 26.60 -8.28
CA LEU A 243 19.96 25.81 -7.47
C LEU A 243 19.30 24.73 -8.32
N VAL A 244 19.38 23.47 -7.90
CA VAL A 244 18.57 22.40 -8.47
C VAL A 244 17.36 22.16 -7.57
N VAL A 245 16.18 22.44 -8.11
CA VAL A 245 14.90 22.09 -7.46
C VAL A 245 14.50 20.71 -7.97
N THR A 246 14.41 19.74 -7.06
CA THR A 246 14.13 18.33 -7.42
C THR A 246 12.65 18.02 -7.23
N CYS A 247 11.99 17.60 -8.31
CA CYS A 247 10.60 17.15 -8.32
C CYS A 247 10.57 15.62 -8.44
N GLU A 248 10.21 14.97 -7.34
CA GLU A 248 10.30 13.52 -7.16
C GLU A 248 9.21 12.72 -7.92
N GLY A 249 9.40 11.39 -7.95
CA GLY A 249 8.45 10.43 -8.53
C GLY A 249 7.26 10.11 -7.60
N ASN A 250 6.35 9.25 -8.06
CA ASN A 250 5.11 8.92 -7.35
C ASN A 250 5.26 8.10 -6.05
N ALA A 251 6.47 7.61 -5.80
CA ALA A 251 6.93 7.05 -4.52
C ALA A 251 8.35 7.57 -4.18
N GLY A 252 8.74 8.70 -4.78
CA GLY A 252 10.00 9.38 -4.50
C GLY A 252 9.86 10.32 -3.30
N PHE A 253 10.97 10.51 -2.59
CA PHE A 253 11.05 11.37 -1.42
C PHE A 253 12.36 12.14 -1.48
N TYR A 254 12.36 13.43 -1.14
CA TYR A 254 13.58 14.25 -1.25
C TYR A 254 14.73 13.70 -0.39
N GLU A 255 14.39 12.99 0.69
CA GLU A 255 15.35 12.41 1.62
C GLU A 255 16.35 11.45 0.97
N VAL A 256 15.92 10.74 -0.07
CA VAL A 256 16.68 9.64 -0.69
C VAL A 256 16.58 9.58 -2.21
N GLY A 257 15.83 10.49 -2.82
CA GLY A 257 15.53 10.45 -4.25
C GLY A 257 16.60 11.09 -5.13
N ILE A 258 16.16 11.92 -6.07
CA ILE A 258 16.96 12.33 -7.24
C ILE A 258 17.98 13.42 -6.94
N ALA A 259 18.03 13.93 -5.69
CA ALA A 259 18.99 14.95 -5.26
C ALA A 259 20.46 14.47 -5.26
N ASN A 260 20.71 13.15 -5.22
CA ASN A 260 22.07 12.62 -5.07
C ASN A 260 23.02 13.03 -6.20
N ALA A 261 22.60 12.89 -7.46
CA ALA A 261 23.43 13.23 -8.63
C ALA A 261 23.82 14.74 -8.68
N PRO A 262 22.89 15.70 -8.54
CA PRO A 262 23.27 17.11 -8.50
C PRO A 262 24.06 17.49 -7.24
N LEU A 263 23.82 16.85 -6.09
CA LEU A 263 24.64 17.07 -4.87
C LEU A 263 26.10 16.72 -5.11
N ALA A 264 26.36 15.56 -5.70
CA ALA A 264 27.72 15.11 -5.97
C ALA A 264 28.45 16.00 -6.98
N LYS A 265 27.71 16.60 -7.93
CA LYS A 265 28.20 17.65 -8.83
C LYS A 265 28.33 19.05 -8.19
N GLY A 266 28.08 19.17 -6.88
CA GLY A 266 28.31 20.38 -6.10
C GLY A 266 27.25 21.48 -6.24
N TYR A 267 26.09 21.20 -6.84
CA TYR A 267 25.00 22.17 -6.94
C TYR A 267 24.37 22.46 -5.57
N SER A 268 23.79 23.66 -5.39
CA SER A 268 22.84 23.86 -4.28
C SER A 268 21.55 23.12 -4.60
N ILE A 269 20.87 22.58 -3.59
CA ILE A 269 19.66 21.76 -3.78
C ILE A 269 18.50 22.31 -2.97
N LEU A 270 17.31 22.29 -3.56
CA LEU A 270 16.04 22.40 -2.84
C LEU A 270 15.18 21.18 -3.16
N GLY A 271 15.18 20.23 -2.24
CA GLY A 271 14.32 19.05 -2.27
C GLY A 271 13.05 19.29 -1.47
N TRP A 272 11.94 18.69 -1.91
CA TRP A 272 10.64 18.82 -1.25
C TRP A 272 9.78 17.57 -1.45
N ASN A 273 8.86 17.33 -0.52
CA ASN A 273 7.94 16.21 -0.57
C ASN A 273 6.57 16.66 -1.06
N HIS A 274 6.00 15.93 -2.03
CA HIS A 274 4.63 16.10 -2.52
C HIS A 274 3.60 16.25 -1.39
N PRO A 275 2.48 16.98 -1.61
CA PRO A 275 1.32 16.93 -0.72
C PRO A 275 0.97 15.51 -0.28
N GLY A 276 0.91 15.31 1.04
CA GLY A 276 0.62 14.01 1.64
C GLY A 276 1.79 13.03 1.68
N PHE A 277 2.99 13.34 1.20
CA PHE A 277 4.19 12.48 1.31
C PHE A 277 4.93 12.74 2.60
N ALA A 278 5.47 11.67 3.22
CA ALA A 278 6.21 11.74 4.47
C ALA A 278 5.50 12.66 5.50
N GLN A 279 6.11 13.81 5.80
CA GLN A 279 5.63 14.81 6.75
C GLN A 279 4.81 15.94 6.10
N SER A 280 4.81 16.10 4.77
CA SER A 280 3.96 17.06 4.07
C SER A 280 2.47 16.76 4.31
N SER A 281 1.68 17.82 4.54
CA SER A 281 0.23 17.72 4.67
C SER A 281 -0.46 17.70 3.30
N GLY A 282 -1.78 17.60 3.28
CA GLY A 282 -2.56 17.63 2.04
C GLY A 282 -2.65 16.29 1.33
N LEU A 283 -3.05 16.33 0.06
CA LEU A 283 -3.23 15.18 -0.81
C LEU A 283 -2.70 15.52 -2.21
N PRO A 284 -2.08 14.56 -2.93
CA PRO A 284 -1.40 14.84 -4.20
C PRO A 284 -2.42 14.93 -5.35
N TYR A 285 -3.26 15.96 -5.32
CA TYR A 285 -4.10 16.37 -6.43
C TYR A 285 -3.34 17.37 -7.31
N PRO A 286 -3.63 17.42 -8.62
CA PRO A 286 -2.91 18.29 -9.55
C PRO A 286 -2.82 19.76 -9.13
N ASP A 287 -3.88 20.31 -8.52
CA ASP A 287 -3.92 21.67 -7.99
C ASP A 287 -3.03 21.85 -6.75
N GLN A 288 -3.07 20.92 -5.80
CA GLN A 288 -2.22 20.95 -4.60
C GLN A 288 -0.73 20.76 -4.95
N GLU A 289 -0.42 19.91 -5.93
CA GLU A 289 0.93 19.73 -6.47
C GLU A 289 1.48 21.03 -7.08
N GLN A 290 0.64 21.76 -7.84
CA GLN A 290 1.00 23.06 -8.40
C GLN A 290 1.20 24.12 -7.31
N ASN A 291 0.32 24.14 -6.29
CA ASN A 291 0.46 25.05 -5.16
C ASN A 291 1.71 24.75 -4.32
N ALA A 292 2.08 23.48 -4.18
CA ALA A 292 3.30 23.06 -3.50
C ALA A 292 4.55 23.53 -4.24
N VAL A 293 4.66 23.28 -5.55
CA VAL A 293 5.83 23.72 -6.32
C VAL A 293 5.89 25.25 -6.45
N GLU A 294 4.75 25.95 -6.48
CA GLU A 294 4.71 27.42 -6.40
C GLU A 294 5.33 27.93 -5.09
N ALA A 295 4.98 27.33 -3.95
CA ALA A 295 5.58 27.67 -2.66
C ALA A 295 7.10 27.43 -2.64
N VAL A 296 7.55 26.32 -3.24
CA VAL A 296 8.98 25.99 -3.40
C VAL A 296 9.70 27.02 -4.26
N MET A 297 9.13 27.42 -5.40
CA MET A 297 9.74 28.40 -6.30
C MET A 297 9.77 29.80 -5.69
N GLN A 298 8.72 30.21 -4.99
CA GLN A 298 8.72 31.48 -4.27
C GLN A 298 9.72 31.48 -3.12
N PHE A 299 9.84 30.38 -2.37
CA PHE A 299 10.86 30.25 -1.33
C PHE A 299 12.27 30.36 -1.90
N ALA A 300 12.54 29.65 -3.01
CA ALA A 300 13.83 29.70 -3.71
C ALA A 300 14.21 31.12 -4.16
N THR A 301 13.26 31.86 -4.72
CA THR A 301 13.51 33.17 -5.33
C THR A 301 13.47 34.31 -4.31
N LYS A 302 12.44 34.36 -3.46
CA LYS A 302 12.20 35.48 -2.54
C LYS A 302 12.95 35.38 -1.22
N LYS A 303 13.16 34.16 -0.70
CA LYS A 303 13.78 33.95 0.63
C LYS A 303 15.21 33.43 0.52
N LEU A 304 15.49 32.44 -0.33
CA LEU A 304 16.85 31.91 -0.53
C LEU A 304 17.72 32.80 -1.45
N GLY A 305 17.08 33.67 -2.24
CA GLY A 305 17.73 34.70 -3.05
C GLY A 305 18.35 34.20 -4.36
N PHE A 306 17.93 33.05 -4.88
CA PHE A 306 18.34 32.59 -6.21
C PHE A 306 17.56 33.34 -7.30
N LYS A 307 18.25 33.76 -8.35
CA LYS A 307 17.56 34.29 -9.55
C LYS A 307 16.88 33.13 -10.26
N GLU A 308 15.73 33.38 -10.89
CA GLU A 308 15.04 32.36 -11.70
C GLU A 308 16.00 31.72 -12.72
N SER A 309 16.82 32.52 -13.40
CA SER A 309 17.81 32.07 -14.39
C SER A 309 18.92 31.17 -13.82
N ASP A 310 19.11 31.15 -12.50
CA ASP A 310 20.08 30.29 -11.81
C ASP A 310 19.43 28.99 -11.28
N ILE A 311 18.12 28.82 -11.49
CA ILE A 311 17.37 27.63 -11.07
C ILE A 311 17.34 26.61 -12.21
N ILE A 312 17.61 25.36 -11.85
CA ILE A 312 17.49 24.17 -12.67
C ILE A 312 16.34 23.35 -12.10
N LEU A 313 15.31 23.10 -12.90
CA LEU A 313 14.23 22.20 -12.51
C LEU A 313 14.60 20.78 -12.95
N TYR A 314 14.63 19.85 -12.00
CA TYR A 314 14.92 18.45 -12.27
C TYR A 314 13.71 17.60 -11.88
N GLY A 315 12.95 17.14 -12.87
CA GLY A 315 11.77 16.29 -12.65
C GLY A 315 12.04 14.84 -13.02
N TRP A 316 11.68 13.91 -12.13
CA TRP A 316 11.73 12.48 -12.40
C TRP A 316 10.33 11.89 -12.50
N SER A 317 10.05 11.11 -13.54
CA SER A 317 8.77 10.44 -13.73
C SER A 317 7.59 11.42 -13.65
N ILE A 318 6.61 11.16 -12.78
CA ILE A 318 5.46 12.05 -12.52
C ILE A 318 5.87 13.45 -12.03
N GLY A 319 7.03 13.59 -11.39
CA GLY A 319 7.59 14.89 -10.97
C GLY A 319 7.88 15.82 -12.14
N GLY A 320 7.92 15.29 -13.36
CA GLY A 320 7.89 16.08 -14.58
C GLY A 320 6.70 17.04 -14.66
N PHE A 321 5.53 16.69 -14.09
CA PHE A 321 4.35 17.56 -14.06
C PHE A 321 4.58 18.86 -13.27
N THR A 322 5.17 18.78 -12.08
CA THR A 322 5.45 19.98 -11.28
C THR A 322 6.64 20.75 -11.83
N ALA A 323 7.64 20.05 -12.36
CA ALA A 323 8.78 20.67 -13.04
C ALA A 323 8.37 21.46 -14.31
N THR A 324 7.57 20.89 -15.21
CA THR A 324 7.12 21.62 -16.41
C THR A 324 6.14 22.74 -16.06
N TRP A 325 5.28 22.57 -15.05
CA TRP A 325 4.41 23.64 -14.58
C TRP A 325 5.22 24.84 -14.06
N ALA A 326 6.25 24.58 -13.24
CA ALA A 326 7.15 25.62 -12.75
C ALA A 326 7.92 26.28 -13.92
N ALA A 327 8.43 25.50 -14.87
CA ALA A 327 9.10 26.02 -16.05
C ALA A 327 8.19 26.90 -16.93
N ALA A 328 6.89 26.58 -17.03
CA ALA A 328 5.93 27.41 -17.76
C ALA A 328 5.66 28.77 -17.09
N ASN A 329 5.86 28.84 -15.77
CA ASN A 329 5.50 29.97 -14.92
C ASN A 329 6.68 30.86 -14.49
N TYR A 330 7.91 30.35 -14.55
CA TYR A 330 9.15 31.01 -14.14
C TYR A 330 10.19 30.98 -15.27
N ASN A 331 11.04 32.00 -15.36
CA ASN A 331 12.13 32.07 -16.34
C ASN A 331 13.37 31.30 -15.85
N VAL A 332 13.21 29.99 -15.67
CA VAL A 332 14.26 29.13 -15.14
C VAL A 332 15.45 28.99 -16.09
N GLY A 333 16.63 28.72 -15.55
CA GLY A 333 17.86 28.54 -16.32
C GLY A 333 17.84 27.31 -17.21
N SER A 334 17.30 26.20 -16.73
CA SER A 334 17.13 24.97 -17.53
C SER A 334 16.14 23.99 -16.91
N LEU A 335 15.60 23.10 -17.73
CA LEU A 335 14.72 22.01 -17.33
C LEU A 335 15.35 20.65 -17.72
N LEU A 336 15.45 19.75 -16.76
CA LEU A 336 15.86 18.36 -16.98
C LEU A 336 14.69 17.44 -16.62
N LEU A 337 14.23 16.64 -17.58
CA LEU A 337 13.14 15.68 -17.39
C LEU A 337 13.70 14.27 -17.56
N ASP A 338 13.66 13.47 -16.50
CA ASP A 338 14.22 12.12 -16.45
C ASP A 338 13.11 11.09 -16.28
N ALA A 339 13.04 10.12 -17.18
CA ALA A 339 12.00 9.10 -17.20
C ALA A 339 10.57 9.70 -17.16
N THR A 340 10.38 10.89 -17.72
CA THR A 340 9.11 11.63 -17.75
C THR A 340 8.28 11.28 -19.00
N PHE A 341 6.97 11.51 -18.93
CA PHE A 341 5.99 11.24 -19.98
C PHE A 341 5.25 12.51 -20.42
N ASP A 342 4.49 12.42 -21.50
CA ASP A 342 3.75 13.54 -22.10
C ASP A 342 2.40 13.82 -21.42
N ASP A 343 1.64 12.76 -21.13
CA ASP A 343 0.29 12.84 -20.59
C ASP A 343 -0.04 11.59 -19.76
N LEU A 344 -0.76 11.75 -18.65
CA LEU A 344 -1.12 10.62 -17.78
C LEU A 344 -2.14 9.67 -18.43
N LEU A 345 -3.08 10.18 -19.22
CA LEU A 345 -4.22 9.41 -19.69
C LEU A 345 -3.83 8.14 -20.48
N PRO A 346 -2.90 8.18 -21.46
CA PRO A 346 -2.46 6.99 -22.17
C PRO A 346 -1.88 5.91 -21.25
N LEU A 347 -1.13 6.30 -20.22
CA LEU A 347 -0.56 5.37 -19.24
C LEU A 347 -1.64 4.76 -18.34
N ALA A 348 -2.60 5.57 -17.91
CA ALA A 348 -3.70 5.12 -17.08
C ALA A 348 -4.61 4.13 -17.82
N ILE A 349 -4.92 4.38 -19.10
CA ILE A 349 -5.71 3.46 -19.93
C ILE A 349 -4.94 2.15 -20.17
N ALA A 350 -3.65 2.22 -20.52
CA ALA A 350 -2.84 1.04 -20.80
C ALA A 350 -2.77 0.06 -19.61
N LYS A 351 -2.83 0.57 -18.38
CA LYS A 351 -2.77 -0.21 -17.14
C LYS A 351 -4.13 -0.67 -16.60
N MET A 352 -5.23 -0.28 -17.24
CA MET A 352 -6.59 -0.58 -16.76
C MET A 352 -7.31 -1.55 -17.71
N PRO A 353 -8.29 -2.33 -17.21
CA PRO A 353 -9.08 -3.19 -18.09
C PRO A 353 -9.91 -2.37 -19.10
N LYS A 354 -9.83 -2.70 -20.39
CA LYS A 354 -10.56 -2.02 -21.48
C LYS A 354 -12.03 -1.68 -21.20
N PRO A 355 -12.84 -2.54 -20.53
CA PRO A 355 -14.24 -2.22 -20.24
C PRO A 355 -14.46 -1.00 -19.34
N VAL A 356 -13.43 -0.49 -18.66
CA VAL A 356 -13.55 0.67 -17.76
C VAL A 356 -12.84 1.92 -18.28
N ASP A 357 -12.30 1.90 -19.50
CA ASP A 357 -11.53 3.00 -20.09
C ASP A 357 -12.27 4.34 -20.03
N PHE A 358 -13.58 4.34 -20.26
CA PHE A 358 -14.39 5.56 -20.22
C PHE A 358 -14.46 6.20 -18.81
N VAL A 359 -14.50 5.37 -17.76
CA VAL A 359 -14.47 5.85 -16.37
C VAL A 359 -13.07 6.39 -16.06
N VAL A 360 -12.04 5.67 -16.49
CA VAL A 360 -10.64 6.07 -16.31
C VAL A 360 -10.37 7.40 -17.01
N GLN A 361 -10.82 7.56 -18.26
CA GLN A 361 -10.68 8.76 -19.05
C GLN A 361 -11.31 9.97 -18.36
N TYR A 362 -12.57 9.85 -17.95
CA TYR A 362 -13.26 10.93 -17.25
C TYR A 362 -12.60 11.23 -15.89
N ALA A 363 -12.27 10.20 -15.10
CA ALA A 363 -11.62 10.35 -13.80
C ALA A 363 -10.26 11.06 -13.90
N VAL A 364 -9.42 10.67 -14.86
CA VAL A 364 -8.13 11.29 -15.12
C VAL A 364 -8.31 12.73 -15.57
N ARG A 365 -9.08 12.97 -16.63
CA ARG A 365 -9.24 14.34 -17.18
C ARG A 365 -9.91 15.33 -16.24
N LYS A 366 -10.82 14.86 -15.39
CA LYS A 366 -11.53 15.72 -14.43
C LYS A 366 -10.77 15.96 -13.14
N TYR A 367 -10.15 14.92 -12.56
CA TYR A 367 -9.62 14.99 -11.19
C TYR A 367 -8.09 14.80 -11.08
N LEU A 368 -7.46 14.14 -12.05
CA LEU A 368 -6.04 13.75 -12.00
C LEU A 368 -5.29 14.16 -13.28
N ASN A 369 -5.68 15.27 -13.91
CA ASN A 369 -5.16 15.63 -15.22
C ASN A 369 -3.72 16.13 -15.12
N LEU A 370 -2.78 15.42 -15.76
CA LEU A 370 -1.35 15.78 -15.83
C LEU A 370 -0.93 15.98 -17.30
N PRO A 371 -1.08 17.17 -17.87
CA PRO A 371 -0.75 17.44 -19.26
C PRO A 371 0.69 18.00 -19.41
N ILE A 372 1.69 17.16 -19.16
CA ILE A 372 3.11 17.57 -19.07
C ILE A 372 3.62 18.16 -20.38
N SER A 373 3.31 17.57 -21.54
CA SER A 373 3.77 18.11 -22.84
C SER A 373 3.14 19.46 -23.16
N LYS A 374 1.86 19.66 -22.84
CA LYS A 374 1.18 20.97 -22.96
C LYS A 374 1.75 22.02 -22.01
N GLN A 375 2.22 21.61 -20.83
CA GLN A 375 2.95 22.51 -19.92
C GLN A 375 4.33 22.86 -20.49
N LEU A 376 5.05 21.86 -21.00
CA LEU A 376 6.37 22.04 -21.58
C LEU A 376 6.37 22.98 -22.80
N SER A 377 5.33 22.93 -23.64
CA SER A 377 5.22 23.82 -24.81
C SER A 377 5.09 25.30 -24.46
N MET A 378 4.73 25.64 -23.22
CA MET A 378 4.70 27.01 -22.71
C MET A 378 6.06 27.52 -22.22
N TYR A 379 7.04 26.64 -22.07
CA TYR A 379 8.39 26.97 -21.66
C TYR A 379 9.32 27.05 -22.87
N ASN A 380 10.08 28.17 -22.98
CA ASN A 380 10.97 28.45 -24.11
C ASN A 380 12.46 28.30 -23.79
N GLY A 381 12.83 28.05 -22.52
CA GLY A 381 14.24 27.93 -22.13
C GLY A 381 14.87 26.57 -22.49
N PRO A 382 16.12 26.34 -22.07
CA PRO A 382 16.84 25.07 -22.30
C PRO A 382 16.12 23.89 -21.66
N VAL A 383 15.99 22.78 -22.41
CA VAL A 383 15.39 21.52 -21.94
C VAL A 383 16.19 20.31 -22.40
N ARG A 384 16.30 19.31 -21.55
CA ARG A 384 16.84 17.99 -21.87
C ARG A 384 15.95 16.90 -21.31
N LEU A 385 15.70 15.87 -22.12
CA LEU A 385 14.96 14.67 -21.79
C LEU A 385 15.96 13.53 -21.62
N ILE A 386 15.91 12.83 -20.49
CA ILE A 386 16.63 11.57 -20.28
C ILE A 386 15.60 10.45 -20.35
N ARG A 387 15.71 9.58 -21.36
CA ARG A 387 14.82 8.44 -21.53
C ARG A 387 15.51 7.18 -21.04
N ARG A 388 14.82 6.42 -20.20
CA ARG A 388 15.25 5.10 -19.75
C ARG A 388 14.99 4.09 -20.86
N SER A 389 16.04 3.45 -21.37
CA SER A 389 15.92 2.56 -22.53
C SER A 389 15.12 1.30 -22.22
N ASP A 390 15.16 0.82 -20.98
CA ASP A 390 14.45 -0.37 -20.50
C ASP A 390 13.28 -0.03 -19.55
N ASP A 391 12.65 1.13 -19.76
CA ASP A 391 11.55 1.61 -18.92
C ASP A 391 10.36 0.63 -18.89
N ASP A 392 9.87 0.34 -17.70
CA ASP A 392 8.78 -0.56 -17.38
C ASP A 392 7.53 0.18 -16.84
N ILE A 393 7.63 1.50 -16.63
CA ILE A 393 6.59 2.29 -15.95
C ILE A 393 5.89 3.23 -16.91
N ILE A 394 6.63 3.92 -17.79
CA ILE A 394 6.10 4.91 -18.74
C ILE A 394 6.01 4.37 -20.17
N VAL A 395 5.87 3.06 -20.32
CA VAL A 395 5.56 2.38 -21.59
C VAL A 395 4.08 2.01 -21.64
N THR A 396 3.49 1.97 -22.84
CA THR A 396 2.09 1.51 -23.03
C THR A 396 1.98 0.10 -23.60
N ASP A 397 3.09 -0.47 -24.08
CA ASP A 397 3.16 -1.85 -24.55
C ASP A 397 4.18 -2.63 -23.72
N GLU A 398 3.81 -2.98 -22.49
CA GLU A 398 4.68 -3.66 -21.51
C GLU A 398 5.10 -5.07 -21.97
N PHE A 399 4.27 -5.74 -22.79
CA PHE A 399 4.46 -7.14 -23.21
C PHE A 399 5.01 -7.29 -24.62
N GLY A 400 5.26 -6.18 -25.33
CA GLY A 400 5.86 -6.18 -26.65
C GLY A 400 7.34 -6.56 -26.63
N SER A 401 7.95 -6.65 -27.83
CA SER A 401 9.40 -6.83 -27.94
C SER A 401 10.16 -5.63 -27.33
N ALA A 402 11.47 -5.74 -27.14
CA ALA A 402 12.29 -4.60 -26.67
C ALA A 402 12.14 -3.36 -27.57
N ALA A 403 11.94 -3.56 -28.88
CA ALA A 403 11.67 -2.47 -29.82
C ALA A 403 10.26 -1.86 -29.60
N ASP A 404 9.25 -2.70 -29.38
CA ASP A 404 7.87 -2.24 -29.14
C ASP A 404 7.73 -1.50 -27.81
N ARG A 405 8.40 -1.99 -26.76
CA ARG A 405 8.53 -1.30 -25.47
C ARG A 405 9.18 0.07 -25.64
N ARG A 406 10.32 0.15 -26.35
CA ARG A 406 10.97 1.43 -26.65
C ARG A 406 10.09 2.36 -27.47
N ALA A 407 9.38 1.84 -28.48
CA ALA A 407 8.49 2.60 -29.33
C ALA A 407 7.30 3.18 -28.54
N SER A 408 6.78 2.41 -27.59
CA SER A 408 5.63 2.77 -26.73
C SER A 408 6.00 3.62 -25.51
N ASN A 409 7.29 3.89 -25.29
CA ASN A 409 7.75 4.78 -24.22
C ASN A 409 7.21 6.21 -24.42
N ARG A 410 6.50 6.73 -23.42
CA ARG A 410 5.81 8.02 -23.49
C ARG A 410 6.74 9.23 -23.55
N ALA A 411 8.02 9.09 -23.21
CA ALA A 411 9.02 10.12 -23.49
C ALA A 411 9.15 10.42 -24.99
N ASN A 412 8.80 9.47 -25.86
CA ASN A 412 8.83 9.65 -27.31
C ASN A 412 7.80 10.68 -27.76
N GLN A 413 6.57 10.56 -27.26
CA GLN A 413 5.52 11.51 -27.59
C GLN A 413 5.84 12.88 -26.98
N LEU A 414 6.41 12.91 -25.77
CA LEU A 414 6.87 14.15 -25.14
C LEU A 414 7.91 14.88 -25.99
N LEU A 415 8.86 14.15 -26.60
CA LEU A 415 9.86 14.71 -27.50
C LEU A 415 9.23 15.21 -28.80
N VAL A 416 8.31 14.45 -29.40
CA VAL A 416 7.59 14.87 -30.61
C VAL A 416 6.85 16.19 -30.37
N ASP A 417 6.08 16.27 -29.29
CA ASP A 417 5.35 17.49 -28.90
C ASP A 417 6.30 18.67 -28.64
N LEU A 418 7.47 18.41 -28.02
CA LEU A 418 8.50 19.42 -27.83
C LEU A 418 9.05 19.93 -29.18
N ILE A 419 9.34 19.04 -30.13
CA ILE A 419 9.83 19.43 -31.45
C ILE A 419 8.76 20.24 -32.20
N GLU A 420 7.49 19.82 -32.16
CA GLU A 420 6.40 20.56 -32.81
C GLU A 420 6.25 21.97 -32.23
N SER A 421 6.33 22.11 -30.91
CA SER A 421 6.21 23.42 -30.25
C SER A 421 7.40 24.34 -30.50
N ARG A 422 8.63 23.81 -30.53
CA ARG A 422 9.87 24.61 -30.70
C ARG A 422 10.22 24.89 -32.15
N HIS A 423 9.82 24.00 -33.07
CA HIS A 423 10.18 24.03 -34.48
C HIS A 423 8.92 23.94 -35.36
N PRO A 424 8.00 24.92 -35.28
CA PRO A 424 6.75 24.88 -36.02
C PRO A 424 7.01 24.84 -37.52
N GLY A 425 6.46 23.83 -38.19
CA GLY A 425 6.66 23.58 -39.63
C GLY A 425 7.76 22.58 -39.97
N LEU A 426 8.51 22.04 -38.99
CA LEU A 426 9.42 20.92 -39.20
C LEU A 426 8.66 19.61 -39.42
N LEU A 427 7.71 19.28 -38.53
CA LEU A 427 6.82 18.12 -38.67
C LEU A 427 5.53 18.55 -39.37
N ARG A 428 5.47 18.42 -40.71
CA ARG A 428 4.35 18.97 -41.51
C ARG A 428 3.09 18.11 -41.42
N ASN A 429 3.29 16.80 -41.31
CA ASN A 429 2.26 15.79 -41.44
C ASN A 429 2.60 14.56 -40.59
N GLU A 430 1.72 13.56 -40.62
CA GLU A 430 1.92 12.32 -39.86
C GLU A 430 3.14 11.53 -40.31
N SER A 431 3.55 11.65 -41.58
CA SER A 431 4.76 10.99 -42.08
C SER A 431 6.01 11.52 -41.38
N ASP A 432 6.14 12.85 -41.24
CA ASP A 432 7.27 13.46 -40.55
C ASP A 432 7.30 13.06 -39.05
N ARG A 433 6.13 12.98 -38.41
CA ARG A 433 6.00 12.47 -37.03
C ARG A 433 6.40 11.00 -36.91
N ASN A 434 5.99 10.17 -37.86
CA ASN A 434 6.34 8.76 -37.89
C ASN A 434 7.84 8.55 -38.09
N ILE A 435 8.51 9.37 -38.90
CA ILE A 435 9.97 9.35 -39.04
C ILE A 435 10.67 9.56 -37.68
N ALA A 436 10.19 10.52 -36.88
CA ALA A 436 10.72 10.72 -35.53
C ALA A 436 10.47 9.51 -34.62
N LYS A 437 9.24 8.95 -34.63
CA LYS A 437 8.87 7.78 -33.83
C LYS A 437 9.64 6.52 -34.22
N GLU A 438 9.87 6.29 -35.51
CA GLU A 438 10.68 5.19 -36.04
C GLU A 438 12.12 5.29 -35.54
N TRP A 439 12.72 6.48 -35.62
CA TRP A 439 14.06 6.73 -35.07
C TRP A 439 14.12 6.49 -33.55
N LEU A 440 13.06 6.87 -32.82
CA LEU A 440 12.96 6.67 -31.38
C LEU A 440 12.80 5.21 -30.98
N ALA A 441 12.21 4.36 -31.83
CA ALA A 441 12.10 2.92 -31.61
C ALA A 441 13.45 2.19 -31.73
N LEU A 442 14.37 2.73 -32.54
CA LEU A 442 15.73 2.21 -32.69
C LEU A 442 16.51 2.30 -31.37
N SER A 443 17.38 1.31 -31.14
CA SER A 443 18.37 1.33 -30.08
C SER A 443 19.45 2.39 -30.34
N PRO A 444 20.17 2.84 -29.29
CA PRO A 444 21.29 3.77 -29.46
C PRO A 444 22.39 3.26 -30.41
N VAL A 445 22.56 1.94 -30.56
CA VAL A 445 23.54 1.35 -31.51
C VAL A 445 23.04 1.47 -32.95
N GLU A 446 21.77 1.16 -33.18
CA GLU A 446 21.16 1.23 -34.51
C GLU A 446 21.11 2.67 -35.05
N ARG A 447 20.91 3.67 -34.17
CA ARG A 447 20.91 5.08 -34.55
C ARG A 447 22.25 5.59 -35.08
N VAL A 448 23.37 5.11 -34.52
CA VAL A 448 24.72 5.47 -35.00
C VAL A 448 24.97 4.92 -36.40
N SER A 449 24.32 3.81 -36.75
CA SER A 449 24.42 3.21 -38.09
C SER A 449 23.50 3.90 -39.12
N ALA A 450 22.63 4.81 -38.68
CA ALA A 450 21.79 5.60 -39.59
C ALA A 450 22.65 6.72 -40.22
N PRO A 451 22.68 6.85 -41.57
CA PRO A 451 23.50 7.85 -42.23
C PRO A 451 23.05 9.26 -41.83
N THR A 452 23.95 10.02 -41.22
CA THR A 452 23.79 11.44 -40.95
C THR A 452 24.98 12.16 -41.60
N ASP A 453 24.73 12.88 -42.70
CA ASP A 453 25.74 13.76 -43.31
C ASP A 453 25.96 14.98 -42.41
N ASN A 454 27.17 15.59 -42.38
CA ASN A 454 27.52 16.72 -41.51
C ASN A 454 26.54 17.92 -41.63
N ILE A 455 25.62 18.06 -40.65
CA ILE A 455 24.51 19.05 -40.62
C ILE A 455 24.98 20.46 -40.16
N THR A 456 26.29 20.71 -40.04
CA THR A 456 26.83 22.01 -39.58
C THR A 456 26.47 23.19 -40.50
N THR A 457 26.00 22.92 -41.72
CA THR A 457 25.61 23.96 -42.70
C THR A 457 24.11 24.31 -42.75
N LEU A 458 23.21 23.53 -42.13
CA LEU A 458 21.75 23.69 -42.28
C LEU A 458 21.08 24.51 -41.15
N THR A 459 21.74 24.72 -40.01
CA THR A 459 21.21 25.47 -38.85
C THR A 459 21.08 26.99 -39.07
N ARG A 460 21.50 27.53 -40.23
CA ARG A 460 21.41 28.98 -40.53
C ARG A 460 20.10 29.45 -41.17
N TYR A 461 19.19 28.55 -41.58
CA TYR A 461 17.94 28.95 -42.20
C TYR A 461 16.75 28.73 -41.26
N ARG A 462 16.22 29.84 -40.69
CA ARG A 462 14.99 29.89 -39.86
C ARG A 462 13.68 29.62 -40.66
N LEU A 463 13.77 29.06 -41.86
CA LEU A 463 12.63 28.78 -42.73
C LEU A 463 12.66 27.30 -43.10
N TYR A 464 11.84 26.49 -42.43
CA TYR A 464 11.61 25.08 -42.79
C TYR A 464 10.88 24.92 -44.14
N ASN A 465 10.44 26.02 -44.74
CA ASN A 465 9.84 26.08 -46.05
C ASN A 465 10.90 25.86 -47.13
N GLY A 466 10.71 24.85 -47.97
CA GLY A 466 11.62 24.52 -49.08
C GLY A 466 12.69 23.47 -48.77
N LEU A 467 12.74 22.92 -47.55
CA LEU A 467 13.59 21.76 -47.26
C LEU A 467 13.14 20.54 -48.09
N GLU A 468 14.10 19.89 -48.74
CA GLU A 468 13.91 18.58 -49.35
C GLU A 468 13.61 17.53 -48.27
N ASP A 469 12.93 16.45 -48.63
CA ASP A 469 12.53 15.42 -47.66
C ASP A 469 13.73 14.74 -46.98
N LYS A 470 14.88 14.61 -47.68
CA LYS A 470 16.14 14.12 -47.09
C LYS A 470 16.65 15.08 -46.00
N GLN A 471 16.75 16.37 -46.31
CA GLN A 471 17.23 17.40 -45.38
C GLN A 471 16.31 17.54 -44.16
N ARG A 472 14.99 17.43 -44.38
CA ARG A 472 14.00 17.46 -43.30
C ARG A 472 14.17 16.27 -42.36
N ARG A 473 14.34 15.06 -42.90
CA ARG A 473 14.58 13.84 -42.11
C ARG A 473 15.83 13.98 -41.24
N GLU A 474 16.94 14.43 -41.82
CA GLU A 474 18.19 14.66 -41.09
C GLU A 474 18.01 15.68 -39.96
N LEU A 475 17.27 16.76 -40.21
CA LEU A 475 17.00 17.78 -39.21
C LEU A 475 16.09 17.28 -38.08
N ILE A 476 15.13 16.39 -38.38
CA ILE A 476 14.32 15.69 -37.37
C ILE A 476 15.24 14.87 -36.45
N PHE A 477 16.13 14.05 -37.01
CA PHE A 477 17.07 13.24 -36.23
C PHE A 477 18.00 14.11 -35.38
N HIS A 478 18.50 15.22 -35.93
CA HIS A 478 19.31 16.19 -35.19
C HIS A 478 18.57 16.72 -33.96
N TYR A 479 17.30 17.14 -34.10
CA TYR A 479 16.55 17.64 -32.95
C TYR A 479 16.17 16.55 -31.96
N CYS A 480 15.92 15.32 -32.41
CA CYS A 480 15.74 14.20 -31.51
C CYS A 480 16.99 14.01 -30.64
N ASP A 481 18.17 13.95 -31.24
CA ASP A 481 19.45 13.78 -30.54
C ASP A 481 19.81 14.99 -29.64
N LYS A 482 19.49 16.21 -30.09
CA LYS A 482 19.71 17.44 -29.32
C LYS A 482 18.98 17.43 -27.97
N TYR A 483 17.71 17.01 -27.98
CA TYR A 483 16.84 17.10 -26.81
C TYR A 483 16.83 15.84 -25.96
N LEU A 484 17.03 14.65 -26.56
CA LEU A 484 16.89 13.36 -25.89
C LEU A 484 18.25 12.68 -25.70
N VAL A 485 18.51 12.22 -24.48
CA VAL A 485 19.61 11.31 -24.17
C VAL A 485 19.02 9.99 -23.66
N ASP A 486 19.46 8.88 -24.22
CA ASP A 486 19.11 7.55 -23.70
C ASP A 486 20.06 7.14 -22.57
N PHE A 487 19.47 6.59 -21.50
CA PHE A 487 20.19 5.94 -20.42
C PHE A 487 19.75 4.49 -20.30
N ASP A 488 20.71 3.58 -20.42
CA ASP A 488 20.51 2.13 -20.45
C ASP A 488 20.25 1.58 -19.04
N ALA A 489 19.02 1.79 -18.56
CA ALA A 489 18.57 1.36 -17.26
C ALA A 489 17.03 1.29 -17.20
N GLY A 490 16.52 0.58 -16.19
CA GLY A 490 15.09 0.61 -15.83
C GLY A 490 14.67 1.91 -15.13
N HIS A 491 13.36 2.06 -14.92
CA HIS A 491 12.74 3.32 -14.47
C HIS A 491 13.25 3.83 -13.11
N ASN A 492 13.45 2.91 -12.16
CA ASN A 492 13.80 3.23 -10.76
C ASN A 492 15.30 3.22 -10.47
N MET A 493 16.15 2.99 -11.48
CA MET A 493 17.60 3.00 -11.28
C MET A 493 18.07 4.44 -11.04
N PRO A 494 18.85 4.71 -9.98
CA PRO A 494 19.38 6.05 -9.72
C PRO A 494 20.15 6.59 -10.93
N LEU A 495 19.93 7.86 -11.27
CA LEU A 495 20.66 8.50 -12.37
C LEU A 495 22.13 8.72 -11.94
N PRO A 496 23.12 8.20 -12.69
CA PRO A 496 24.52 8.47 -12.41
C PRO A 496 24.85 9.96 -12.55
N GLU A 497 25.87 10.42 -11.83
CA GLU A 497 26.31 11.81 -11.85
C GLU A 497 26.60 12.31 -13.27
N ASP A 498 27.26 11.49 -14.10
CA ASP A 498 27.63 11.84 -15.47
C ASP A 498 26.42 12.17 -16.36
N TYR A 499 25.28 11.53 -16.11
CA TYR A 499 24.04 11.77 -16.86
C TYR A 499 23.27 13.01 -16.37
N PHE A 500 23.55 13.50 -15.16
CA PHE A 500 23.02 14.81 -14.71
C PHE A 500 23.76 15.94 -15.44
N ASN A 501 23.33 16.25 -16.67
CA ASN A 501 23.94 17.27 -17.52
C ASN A 501 22.89 18.26 -18.03
N PRO A 502 22.45 19.21 -17.19
CA PRO A 502 21.46 20.20 -17.55
C PRO A 502 21.98 21.12 -18.67
N PRO A 503 21.16 21.41 -19.71
CA PRO A 503 21.60 22.20 -20.85
C PRO A 503 21.84 23.67 -20.48
N GLY A 504 22.92 24.27 -20.98
CA GLY A 504 23.23 25.68 -20.76
C GLY A 504 22.38 26.65 -21.62
N PRO A 505 22.37 27.96 -21.29
CA PRO A 505 21.64 28.99 -22.06
C PRO A 505 22.17 29.22 -23.48
N TYR A 506 23.41 28.81 -23.77
CA TYR A 506 24.04 28.79 -25.10
C TYR A 506 24.88 27.52 -25.26
N ALA A 507 24.25 26.38 -25.48
CA ALA A 507 24.97 25.16 -25.84
C ALA A 507 24.80 24.89 -27.34
N GLU A 508 25.80 25.31 -28.12
CA GLU A 508 26.22 24.53 -29.29
C GLU A 508 26.67 23.13 -28.80
N PRO A 509 26.50 22.08 -29.61
CA PRO A 509 26.76 20.72 -29.18
C PRO A 509 28.25 20.55 -28.91
N PHE A 510 28.61 20.36 -27.64
CA PHE A 510 29.93 19.86 -27.27
C PHE A 510 29.90 18.34 -27.44
N GLU A 511 30.82 17.82 -28.24
CA GLU A 511 31.02 16.40 -28.55
C GLU A 511 31.04 15.54 -27.28
N LEU A 512 30.17 14.54 -27.22
CA LEU A 512 30.17 13.47 -26.23
C LEU A 512 30.80 12.24 -26.88
N GLU A 513 32.13 12.19 -26.90
CA GLU A 513 32.85 10.96 -27.20
C GLU A 513 32.78 9.99 -26.01
N MET A 514 32.18 8.84 -26.29
CA MET A 514 32.55 7.50 -25.82
C MET A 514 33.02 7.34 -24.35
N ASN A 515 32.10 6.91 -23.50
CA ASN A 515 32.41 6.04 -22.36
C ASN A 515 31.30 5.00 -22.17
N ARG A 516 31.23 4.04 -23.10
CA ARG A 516 30.46 2.79 -22.93
C ARG A 516 31.38 1.71 -22.36
N SER A 517 31.62 1.76 -21.04
CA SER A 517 32.25 0.63 -20.34
C SER A 517 32.41 0.88 -18.83
N ALA A 518 31.31 1.11 -18.10
CA ALA A 518 31.33 0.93 -16.64
C ALA A 518 29.90 0.86 -16.07
N ALA A 519 29.30 -0.33 -16.05
CA ALA A 519 28.09 -0.58 -15.27
C ALA A 519 28.15 -1.97 -14.65
N ILE A 520 28.83 -2.08 -13.50
CA ILE A 520 28.57 -3.15 -12.53
C ILE A 520 28.41 -2.48 -11.17
N GLY A 521 27.17 -2.09 -10.86
CA GLY A 521 26.78 -1.48 -9.59
C GLY A 521 26.48 -2.52 -8.51
N SER A 522 27.00 -2.28 -7.31
CA SER A 522 26.83 -3.07 -6.10
C SER A 522 25.45 -2.88 -5.46
N CYS A 523 24.78 -3.98 -5.11
CA CYS A 523 23.58 -3.99 -4.27
C CYS A 523 23.99 -3.92 -2.78
N GLY A 524 23.28 -3.15 -1.96
CA GLY A 524 23.60 -2.87 -0.55
C GLY A 524 23.33 -4.02 0.43
N HIS A 525 23.47 -5.26 0.00
CA HIS A 525 23.35 -6.46 0.84
C HIS A 525 24.69 -7.21 0.90
N HIS A 526 24.81 -8.17 1.83
CA HIS A 526 25.99 -9.02 1.92
C HIS A 526 26.35 -9.60 0.53
N PRO A 527 27.62 -9.56 0.08
CA PRO A 527 27.99 -9.88 -1.31
C PRO A 527 27.48 -11.23 -1.83
N SER A 528 27.34 -12.23 -0.95
CA SER A 528 26.78 -13.54 -1.27
C SER A 528 25.28 -13.53 -1.59
N ILE A 529 24.50 -12.65 -0.94
CA ILE A 529 23.07 -12.46 -1.22
C ILE A 529 22.90 -11.80 -2.58
N CYS A 530 23.69 -10.76 -2.87
CA CYS A 530 23.66 -10.08 -4.16
C CYS A 530 24.05 -11.01 -5.33
N ALA A 531 25.02 -11.91 -5.12
CA ALA A 531 25.40 -12.89 -6.12
C ALA A 531 24.28 -13.90 -6.40
N ARG A 532 23.63 -14.41 -5.35
CA ARG A 532 22.51 -15.34 -5.46
C ARG A 532 21.31 -14.75 -6.19
N LEU A 533 20.90 -13.53 -5.83
CA LEU A 533 19.76 -12.85 -6.46
C LEU A 533 19.98 -12.53 -7.94
N ARG A 534 21.23 -12.19 -8.33
CA ARG A 534 21.57 -11.99 -9.75
C ARG A 534 21.47 -13.29 -10.55
N GLN A 535 21.85 -14.40 -9.94
CA GLN A 535 21.74 -15.72 -10.57
C GLN A 535 20.27 -16.13 -10.75
N GLU A 536 19.46 -16.04 -9.69
CA GLU A 536 18.02 -16.35 -9.74
C GLU A 536 17.28 -15.51 -10.79
N ARG A 537 17.65 -14.23 -10.92
CA ARG A 537 17.10 -13.36 -11.97
C ARG A 537 17.49 -13.81 -13.37
N ALA A 538 18.76 -14.14 -13.58
CA ALA A 538 19.24 -14.65 -14.88
C ALA A 538 18.57 -15.99 -15.24
N ASP A 539 18.35 -16.86 -14.26
CA ASP A 539 17.69 -18.15 -14.43
C ASP A 539 16.17 -17.97 -14.71
N ALA A 540 15.50 -17.04 -14.03
CA ALA A 540 14.10 -16.70 -14.28
C ALA A 540 13.88 -16.11 -15.68
N ASP A 541 14.77 -15.22 -16.14
CA ASP A 541 14.70 -14.62 -17.47
C ASP A 541 14.94 -15.67 -18.58
N ALA A 542 15.61 -16.79 -18.27
CA ALA A 542 15.83 -17.90 -19.19
C ALA A 542 14.64 -18.88 -19.30
N HIS A 543 13.63 -18.79 -18.42
CA HIS A 543 12.50 -19.72 -18.35
C HIS A 543 11.14 -19.01 -18.56
N PRO A 544 10.56 -19.00 -19.78
CA PRO A 544 9.29 -18.32 -20.06
C PRO A 544 8.06 -18.94 -19.35
N ASP A 545 8.18 -20.14 -18.79
CA ASP A 545 7.11 -20.84 -18.07
C ASP A 545 6.73 -20.17 -16.74
N VAL A 546 7.57 -19.26 -16.22
CA VAL A 546 7.33 -18.51 -14.97
C VAL A 546 6.02 -17.71 -15.02
N TYR A 547 5.65 -17.14 -16.17
CA TYR A 547 4.38 -16.42 -16.36
C TYR A 547 3.16 -17.33 -16.25
N PHE A 548 3.23 -18.53 -16.84
CA PHE A 548 2.16 -19.52 -16.73
C PHE A 548 1.92 -19.90 -15.27
N VAL A 549 3.00 -20.07 -14.50
CA VAL A 549 2.91 -20.33 -13.06
C VAL A 549 2.28 -19.15 -12.31
N GLY A 550 2.66 -17.92 -12.65
CA GLY A 550 2.04 -16.72 -12.10
C GLY A 550 0.52 -16.67 -12.31
N TYR A 551 0.04 -16.95 -13.53
CA TYR A 551 -1.39 -17.03 -13.82
C TYR A 551 -2.09 -18.21 -13.14
N LEU A 552 -1.43 -19.36 -13.05
CA LEU A 552 -1.95 -20.54 -12.35
C LEU A 552 -2.19 -20.22 -10.87
N TYR A 553 -1.21 -19.61 -10.20
CA TYR A 553 -1.34 -19.21 -8.80
C TYR A 553 -2.41 -18.13 -8.60
N LEU A 554 -2.55 -17.19 -9.55
CA LEU A 554 -3.63 -16.20 -9.52
C LEU A 554 -5.00 -16.88 -9.56
N ALA A 555 -5.21 -17.77 -10.53
CA ALA A 555 -6.47 -18.47 -10.73
C ALA A 555 -6.83 -19.31 -9.49
N LEU A 556 -5.88 -20.09 -8.97
CA LEU A 556 -6.06 -20.88 -7.77
C LEU A 556 -6.39 -20.00 -6.55
N SER A 557 -5.72 -18.87 -6.41
CA SER A 557 -5.95 -17.94 -5.29
C SER A 557 -7.34 -17.32 -5.34
N VAL A 558 -7.79 -16.87 -6.52
CA VAL A 558 -9.14 -16.30 -6.70
C VAL A 558 -10.21 -17.36 -6.38
N VAL A 559 -10.03 -18.58 -6.88
CA VAL A 559 -10.95 -19.71 -6.64
C VAL A 559 -10.99 -20.11 -5.15
N ALA A 560 -9.86 -20.06 -4.45
CA ALA A 560 -9.79 -20.38 -3.03
C ALA A 560 -10.33 -19.25 -2.13
N PHE A 561 -10.13 -18.00 -2.52
CA PHE A 561 -10.42 -16.83 -1.69
C PHE A 561 -11.92 -16.53 -1.58
N VAL A 562 -12.64 -16.58 -2.70
CA VAL A 562 -14.07 -16.21 -2.75
C VAL A 562 -14.93 -17.11 -1.83
N PRO A 563 -14.82 -18.45 -1.84
CA PRO A 563 -15.57 -19.32 -0.93
C PRO A 563 -15.22 -19.10 0.55
N ALA A 564 -13.94 -18.80 0.85
CA ALA A 564 -13.51 -18.51 2.21
C ALA A 564 -14.18 -17.24 2.76
N LEU A 565 -14.26 -16.17 1.95
CA LEU A 565 -14.96 -14.94 2.31
C LEU A 565 -16.47 -15.14 2.49
N LEU A 566 -17.11 -15.94 1.63
CA LEU A 566 -18.54 -16.24 1.73
C LEU A 566 -18.88 -16.98 3.04
N ILE A 567 -18.05 -17.94 3.43
CA ILE A 567 -18.23 -18.66 4.70
C ILE A 567 -17.98 -17.74 5.88
N LEU A 568 -16.93 -16.92 5.82
CA LEU A 568 -16.63 -15.94 6.86
C LEU A 568 -17.82 -14.97 7.04
N ALA A 569 -18.39 -14.46 5.94
CA ALA A 569 -19.56 -13.58 5.98
C ALA A 569 -20.78 -14.23 6.65
N VAL A 570 -21.00 -15.54 6.46
CA VAL A 570 -22.08 -16.27 7.14
C VAL A 570 -21.75 -16.53 8.62
N LEU A 571 -20.53 -16.96 8.92
CA LEU A 571 -20.09 -17.28 10.29
C LEU A 571 -20.09 -16.05 11.20
N LEU A 572 -19.87 -14.86 10.64
CA LEU A 572 -19.89 -13.59 11.36
C LEU A 572 -21.31 -13.14 11.76
N LYS A 573 -22.38 -13.84 11.32
CA LYS A 573 -23.75 -13.54 11.74
C LYS A 573 -23.96 -13.81 13.25
N PRO A 574 -24.77 -12.99 13.95
CA PRO A 574 -24.93 -13.07 15.41
C PRO A 574 -25.34 -14.44 15.95
N ASN A 575 -26.14 -15.19 15.20
CA ASN A 575 -26.64 -16.50 15.61
C ASN A 575 -25.52 -17.56 15.71
N PHE A 576 -24.51 -17.47 14.86
CA PHE A 576 -23.37 -18.40 14.87
C PHE A 576 -22.36 -18.03 15.96
N LEU A 577 -21.95 -16.76 16.03
CA LEU A 577 -20.97 -16.27 17.00
C LEU A 577 -21.39 -16.34 18.47
N LYS A 578 -22.63 -16.75 18.79
CA LYS A 578 -23.03 -17.09 20.17
C LYS A 578 -22.41 -18.41 20.64
N GLN A 579 -22.04 -19.30 19.71
CA GLN A 579 -21.46 -20.60 20.05
C GLN A 579 -19.93 -20.56 19.90
N PRO A 580 -19.17 -21.08 20.87
CA PRO A 580 -17.70 -21.06 20.84
C PRO A 580 -17.09 -21.74 19.62
N PHE A 581 -17.71 -22.83 19.18
CA PHE A 581 -17.30 -23.57 17.99
C PHE A 581 -17.25 -22.68 16.74
N TYR A 582 -18.32 -21.91 16.49
CA TYR A 582 -18.39 -21.04 15.32
C TYR A 582 -17.49 -19.80 15.44
N GLN A 583 -17.17 -19.35 16.66
CA GLN A 583 -16.17 -18.30 16.87
C GLN A 583 -14.77 -18.78 16.45
N LEU A 584 -14.37 -19.98 16.90
CA LEU A 584 -13.09 -20.59 16.52
C LEU A 584 -13.05 -20.96 15.03
N LEU A 585 -14.19 -21.38 14.47
CA LEU A 585 -14.32 -21.65 13.04
C LEU A 585 -14.16 -20.36 12.21
N ALA A 586 -14.79 -19.26 12.62
CA ALA A 586 -14.60 -17.96 11.96
C ALA A 586 -13.14 -17.51 12.05
N PHE A 587 -12.50 -17.68 13.21
CA PHE A 587 -11.09 -17.39 13.43
C PHE A 587 -10.16 -18.19 12.50
N LEU A 588 -10.41 -19.49 12.34
CA LEU A 588 -9.69 -20.32 11.37
C LEU A 588 -9.83 -19.77 9.94
N PHE A 589 -11.04 -19.40 9.52
CA PHE A 589 -11.29 -18.90 8.16
C PHE A 589 -10.70 -17.52 7.88
N VAL A 590 -10.43 -16.70 8.91
CA VAL A 590 -9.61 -15.48 8.75
C VAL A 590 -8.21 -15.82 8.29
N PHE A 591 -7.58 -16.83 8.90
CA PHE A 591 -6.24 -17.27 8.50
C PHE A 591 -6.25 -18.09 7.20
N VAL A 592 -7.33 -18.79 6.86
CA VAL A 592 -7.47 -19.38 5.51
C VAL A 592 -7.42 -18.28 4.46
N ALA A 593 -8.23 -17.22 4.60
CA ALA A 593 -8.25 -16.10 3.67
C ALA A 593 -6.90 -15.36 3.63
N THR A 594 -6.28 -15.13 4.79
CA THR A 594 -4.98 -14.45 4.90
C THR A 594 -3.87 -15.26 4.23
N ASN A 595 -3.81 -16.57 4.45
CA ASN A 595 -2.80 -17.41 3.83
C ASN A 595 -3.02 -17.56 2.31
N VAL A 596 -4.24 -17.65 1.80
CA VAL A 596 -4.49 -17.62 0.34
C VAL A 596 -3.91 -16.34 -0.29
N LEU A 597 -4.07 -15.19 0.36
CA LEU A 597 -3.50 -13.93 -0.12
C LEU A 597 -1.96 -13.96 -0.07
N LEU A 598 -1.37 -14.24 1.09
CA LEU A 598 0.09 -14.15 1.31
C LEU A 598 0.86 -15.20 0.51
N THR A 599 0.34 -16.42 0.43
CA THR A 599 1.05 -17.57 -0.16
C THR A 599 0.79 -17.68 -1.67
N GLY A 600 -0.40 -17.29 -2.15
CA GLY A 600 -0.83 -17.50 -3.54
C GLY A 600 -0.90 -16.21 -4.35
N LEU A 601 -1.63 -15.20 -3.88
CA LEU A 601 -1.83 -13.96 -4.62
C LEU A 601 -0.53 -13.14 -4.73
N PHE A 602 0.24 -13.04 -3.64
CA PHE A 602 1.53 -12.35 -3.68
C PHE A 602 2.59 -13.13 -4.45
N ALA A 603 2.64 -14.47 -4.35
CA ALA A 603 3.50 -15.30 -5.20
C ALA A 603 3.20 -15.07 -6.69
N SER A 604 1.91 -15.06 -7.06
CA SER A 604 1.46 -14.74 -8.41
C SER A 604 1.92 -13.35 -8.86
N PHE A 605 1.75 -12.35 -8.00
CA PHE A 605 2.25 -10.99 -8.28
C PHE A 605 3.76 -11.00 -8.55
N TYR A 606 4.56 -11.65 -7.70
CA TYR A 606 6.02 -11.71 -7.87
C TYR A 606 6.45 -12.46 -9.13
N SER A 607 5.79 -13.58 -9.48
CA SER A 607 6.03 -14.29 -10.74
C SER A 607 5.69 -13.43 -11.97
N LEU A 608 4.56 -12.70 -11.93
CA LEU A 608 4.09 -11.91 -13.08
C LEU A 608 4.84 -10.59 -13.28
N SER A 609 5.47 -10.07 -12.22
CA SER A 609 6.17 -8.78 -12.23
C SER A 609 7.68 -8.89 -12.39
N HIS A 610 8.23 -10.11 -12.45
CA HIS A 610 9.70 -10.35 -12.38
C HIS A 610 10.36 -9.60 -11.21
N CYS A 611 9.62 -9.40 -10.12
CA CYS A 611 10.12 -8.74 -8.92
C CYS A 611 11.16 -9.62 -8.23
N ASP A 612 12.39 -9.12 -8.07
CA ASP A 612 13.42 -9.78 -7.27
C ASP A 612 13.28 -9.43 -5.77
N PHE A 613 14.09 -10.03 -4.90
CA PHE A 613 14.10 -9.75 -3.46
C PHE A 613 14.24 -8.26 -3.11
N SER A 614 14.80 -7.45 -4.01
CA SER A 614 14.96 -6.00 -3.80
C SER A 614 13.65 -5.22 -3.97
N CYS A 615 12.59 -5.86 -4.47
CA CYS A 615 11.26 -5.29 -4.50
C CYS A 615 10.73 -5.10 -3.08
N GLY A 616 10.68 -3.83 -2.66
CA GLY A 616 10.29 -3.44 -1.31
C GLY A 616 9.02 -4.13 -0.84
N GLY A 617 9.13 -4.91 0.23
CA GLY A 617 8.01 -5.60 0.88
C GLY A 617 8.00 -7.12 0.77
N MET A 618 8.82 -7.75 -0.11
CA MET A 618 8.90 -9.21 -0.19
C MET A 618 9.32 -9.88 1.15
N PRO A 619 10.33 -9.38 1.90
CA PRO A 619 10.67 -9.89 3.23
C PRO A 619 9.53 -9.73 4.24
N THR A 620 8.77 -8.64 4.12
CA THR A 620 7.61 -8.35 4.97
C THR A 620 6.48 -9.33 4.69
N VAL A 621 6.18 -9.61 3.41
CA VAL A 621 5.17 -10.60 3.00
C VAL A 621 5.58 -11.99 3.47
N GLY A 622 6.84 -12.39 3.27
CA GLY A 622 7.38 -13.65 3.76
C GLY A 622 7.28 -13.77 5.30
N SER A 623 7.58 -12.70 6.03
CA SER A 623 7.45 -12.67 7.50
C SER A 623 5.99 -12.81 7.95
N LEU A 624 5.09 -12.04 7.34
CA LEU A 624 3.65 -12.12 7.61
C LEU A 624 3.10 -13.51 7.29
N GLN A 625 3.60 -14.15 6.23
CA GLN A 625 3.23 -15.51 5.85
C GLN A 625 3.64 -16.51 6.93
N VAL A 626 4.89 -16.47 7.42
CA VAL A 626 5.38 -17.32 8.52
C VAL A 626 4.52 -17.15 9.79
N GLY A 627 4.19 -15.90 10.16
CA GLY A 627 3.36 -15.60 11.33
C GLY A 627 1.90 -16.05 11.17
N SER A 628 1.29 -15.76 10.02
CA SER A 628 -0.08 -16.16 9.66
C SER A 628 -0.24 -17.67 9.61
N TRP A 629 0.77 -18.38 9.10
CA TRP A 629 0.77 -19.83 9.02
C TRP A 629 0.85 -20.50 10.40
N SER A 630 1.70 -19.97 11.27
CA SER A 630 1.82 -20.42 12.67
C SER A 630 0.52 -20.20 13.46
N ALA A 631 -0.16 -19.08 13.21
CA ALA A 631 -1.49 -18.82 13.79
C ALA A 631 -2.57 -19.75 13.23
N PHE A 632 -2.55 -20.05 11.91
CA PHE A 632 -3.45 -21.00 11.27
C PHE A 632 -3.34 -22.41 11.88
N SER A 633 -2.12 -22.91 12.04
CA SER A 633 -1.84 -24.20 12.68
C SER A 633 -2.41 -24.28 14.09
N THR A 634 -2.24 -23.21 14.86
CA THR A 634 -2.76 -23.11 16.22
C THR A 634 -4.28 -23.01 16.24
N ALA A 635 -4.89 -22.27 15.30
CA ALA A 635 -6.34 -22.15 15.18
C ALA A 635 -7.01 -23.50 14.86
N ALA A 636 -6.39 -24.32 13.99
CA ALA A 636 -6.85 -25.67 13.69
C ALA A 636 -6.81 -26.57 14.93
N PHE A 637 -5.71 -26.51 15.70
CA PHE A 637 -5.59 -27.22 16.97
C PHE A 637 -6.64 -26.78 17.99
N LEU A 638 -6.87 -25.47 18.16
CA LEU A 638 -7.88 -24.94 19.08
C LEU A 638 -9.29 -25.42 18.74
N LEU A 639 -9.60 -25.57 17.44
CA LEU A 639 -10.88 -26.13 17.00
C LEU A 639 -11.04 -27.58 17.47
N LEU A 640 -10.00 -28.41 17.34
CA LEU A 640 -10.00 -29.80 17.85
C LEU A 640 -10.03 -29.85 19.38
N LEU A 641 -9.24 -29.03 20.07
CA LEU A 641 -9.21 -28.93 21.52
C LEU A 641 -10.59 -28.56 22.07
N ASN A 642 -11.27 -27.61 21.44
CA ASN A 642 -12.62 -27.23 21.80
C ASN A 642 -13.61 -28.40 21.67
N ARG A 643 -13.46 -29.26 20.64
CA ARG A 643 -14.32 -30.45 20.47
C ARG A 643 -13.98 -31.56 21.46
N PHE A 644 -12.71 -31.78 21.73
CA PHE A 644 -12.25 -32.72 22.76
C PHE A 644 -12.84 -32.37 24.13
N VAL A 645 -12.70 -31.11 24.57
CA VAL A 645 -13.25 -30.67 25.86
C VAL A 645 -14.79 -30.74 25.86
N ALA A 646 -15.44 -30.44 24.73
CA ALA A 646 -16.89 -30.57 24.57
C ALA A 646 -17.41 -32.00 24.69
N LEU A 647 -16.65 -32.98 24.21
CA LEU A 647 -17.01 -34.40 24.30
C LEU A 647 -16.70 -35.00 25.68
N LEU A 648 -15.72 -34.46 26.41
CA LEU A 648 -15.38 -34.92 27.76
C LEU A 648 -16.28 -34.34 28.85
N SER A 649 -16.55 -33.03 28.81
CA SER A 649 -17.32 -32.37 29.87
C SER A 649 -17.92 -31.03 29.45
N LYS A 650 -19.23 -30.92 29.63
CA LYS A 650 -19.96 -29.65 29.48
C LYS A 650 -19.47 -28.58 30.46
N LYS A 651 -19.12 -28.96 31.70
CA LYS A 651 -18.60 -28.06 32.73
C LYS A 651 -17.24 -27.49 32.34
N LEU A 652 -16.33 -28.32 31.83
CA LEU A 652 -15.02 -27.86 31.35
C LEU A 652 -15.17 -26.98 30.12
N THR A 653 -16.08 -27.30 29.21
CA THR A 653 -16.35 -26.47 28.02
C THR A 653 -16.85 -25.08 28.38
N GLN A 654 -17.77 -25.01 29.37
CA GLN A 654 -18.23 -23.74 29.90
C GLN A 654 -17.09 -22.98 30.60
N THR A 655 -16.21 -23.70 31.29
CA THR A 655 -15.07 -23.11 31.97
C THR A 655 -14.06 -22.50 30.99
N PHE A 656 -13.66 -23.23 29.93
CA PHE A 656 -12.57 -22.80 29.05
C PHE A 656 -13.01 -22.01 27.82
N PHE A 657 -14.21 -22.22 27.30
CA PHE A 657 -14.58 -21.77 25.95
C PHE A 657 -15.87 -20.94 25.91
N THR A 658 -16.37 -20.33 26.99
CA THR A 658 -17.59 -19.49 26.89
C THR A 658 -17.30 -17.99 26.91
N GLY A 659 -18.09 -17.24 26.13
CA GLY A 659 -18.07 -15.78 26.10
C GLY A 659 -16.68 -15.22 25.78
N ARG A 660 -16.14 -14.41 26.70
CA ARG A 660 -14.83 -13.76 26.57
C ARG A 660 -13.64 -14.73 26.58
N ARG A 661 -13.82 -15.95 27.12
CA ARG A 661 -12.71 -16.91 27.26
C ARG A 661 -12.29 -17.52 25.93
N THR A 662 -13.23 -17.70 24.99
CA THR A 662 -12.90 -18.09 23.61
C THR A 662 -12.03 -17.04 22.92
N LEU A 663 -12.29 -15.75 23.19
CA LEU A 663 -11.49 -14.65 22.65
C LEU A 663 -10.06 -14.68 23.22
N CYS A 664 -9.88 -15.07 24.49
CA CYS A 664 -8.55 -15.27 25.06
C CYS A 664 -7.77 -16.35 24.31
N TRP A 665 -8.38 -17.48 23.96
CA TRP A 665 -7.73 -18.52 23.16
C TRP A 665 -7.36 -18.03 21.76
N MET A 666 -8.23 -17.25 21.12
CA MET A 666 -7.94 -16.62 19.82
C MET A 666 -6.77 -15.62 19.94
N PHE A 667 -6.71 -14.85 21.02
CA PHE A 667 -5.61 -13.94 21.30
C PHE A 667 -4.29 -14.70 21.50
N VAL A 668 -4.30 -15.78 22.27
CA VAL A 668 -3.12 -16.65 22.48
C VAL A 668 -2.62 -17.21 21.15
N ALA A 669 -3.51 -17.72 20.30
CA ALA A 669 -3.13 -18.21 18.97
C ALA A 669 -2.57 -17.11 18.05
N THR A 670 -3.12 -15.90 18.13
CA THR A 670 -2.62 -14.75 17.36
C THR A 670 -1.25 -14.31 17.85
N PHE A 671 -1.04 -14.25 19.17
CA PHE A 671 0.25 -13.95 19.77
C PHE A 671 1.29 -15.03 19.42
N PHE A 672 0.87 -16.30 19.41
CA PHE A 672 1.69 -17.41 18.94
C PHE A 672 1.99 -17.32 17.43
N GLY A 673 1.18 -16.67 16.61
CA GLY A 673 1.60 -16.31 15.24
C GLY A 673 2.62 -15.17 15.23
N ALA A 674 2.30 -14.09 15.95
CA ALA A 674 3.07 -12.85 15.95
C ALA A 674 4.50 -13.01 16.50
N HIS A 675 4.74 -13.93 17.44
CA HIS A 675 6.10 -14.16 17.96
C HIS A 675 7.08 -14.61 16.87
N MET A 676 6.60 -15.24 15.80
CA MET A 676 7.44 -15.64 14.67
C MET A 676 7.94 -14.47 13.83
N LEU A 677 7.38 -13.28 14.01
CA LEU A 677 7.87 -12.04 13.38
C LEU A 677 9.09 -11.47 14.10
N ILE A 678 9.48 -12.03 15.25
CA ILE A 678 10.62 -11.58 16.05
C ILE A 678 11.86 -12.40 15.64
N PRO A 679 12.95 -11.75 15.19
CA PRO A 679 14.15 -12.42 14.67
C PRO A 679 15.08 -12.91 15.79
N PHE A 680 14.60 -13.84 16.63
CA PHE A 680 15.43 -14.42 17.71
C PHE A 680 16.48 -15.43 17.20
N ASP A 681 16.23 -16.08 16.06
CA ASP A 681 17.05 -17.20 15.57
C ASP A 681 18.07 -16.78 14.50
N GLY A 682 18.10 -15.49 14.15
CA GLY A 682 18.87 -14.93 13.05
C GLY A 682 18.06 -13.97 12.18
N GLU A 683 18.73 -13.23 11.30
CA GLU A 683 18.08 -12.32 10.36
C GLU A 683 17.35 -13.12 9.26
N PRO A 684 16.05 -12.88 9.03
CA PRO A 684 15.26 -13.62 8.06
C PRO A 684 15.55 -13.17 6.61
N PHE A 685 15.80 -14.14 5.73
CA PHE A 685 15.89 -13.96 4.28
C PHE A 685 14.71 -14.66 3.59
N TYR A 686 13.52 -14.12 3.81
CA TYR A 686 12.28 -14.69 3.26
C TYR A 686 11.94 -14.04 1.93
N HIS A 687 11.88 -14.85 0.88
CA HIS A 687 11.68 -14.34 -0.47
C HIS A 687 10.96 -15.37 -1.33
N TYR A 688 10.31 -14.89 -2.37
CA TYR A 688 9.74 -15.74 -3.40
C TYR A 688 10.72 -15.82 -4.56
N ASP A 689 11.15 -17.03 -4.92
CA ASP A 689 12.01 -17.29 -6.07
C ASP A 689 11.12 -17.67 -7.25
N SER A 690 11.09 -16.79 -8.24
CA SER A 690 10.30 -16.97 -9.46
C SER A 690 10.90 -18.04 -10.39
N SER A 691 12.22 -18.24 -10.37
CA SER A 691 12.90 -19.26 -11.18
C SER A 691 12.58 -20.67 -10.71
N GLU A 692 12.39 -20.86 -9.40
CA GLU A 692 11.99 -22.13 -8.80
C GLU A 692 10.49 -22.21 -8.48
N ALA A 693 9.75 -21.12 -8.69
CA ALA A 693 8.34 -20.96 -8.43
C ALA A 693 7.89 -21.21 -6.97
N ILE A 694 8.74 -20.92 -5.99
CA ILE A 694 8.55 -21.29 -4.57
C ILE A 694 8.94 -20.17 -3.60
N TRP A 695 8.36 -20.20 -2.39
CA TRP A 695 8.81 -19.37 -1.27
C TRP A 695 9.99 -20.02 -0.53
N ASN A 696 11.06 -19.26 -0.36
CA ASN A 696 12.23 -19.61 0.43
C ASN A 696 12.17 -18.97 1.82
N TYR A 697 12.42 -19.77 2.85
CA TYR A 697 12.39 -19.36 4.27
C TYR A 697 13.72 -19.65 4.96
N GLU A 698 14.76 -18.90 4.60
CA GLU A 698 16.10 -19.07 5.15
C GLU A 698 16.45 -17.98 6.15
N LEU A 699 17.47 -18.22 6.96
CA LEU A 699 18.11 -17.24 7.83
C LEU A 699 19.48 -16.88 7.29
N VAL A 700 20.00 -15.71 7.64
CA VAL A 700 21.39 -15.31 7.35
C VAL A 700 22.32 -15.90 8.43
N PRO A 701 23.45 -16.53 8.07
CA PRO A 701 24.03 -16.71 6.72
C PRO A 701 23.26 -17.68 5.81
N LEU A 702 23.26 -17.43 4.49
CA LEU A 702 22.53 -18.23 3.48
C LEU A 702 22.75 -19.75 3.64
N GLY A 703 21.67 -20.53 3.47
CA GLY A 703 21.65 -21.97 3.77
C GLY A 703 21.39 -22.32 5.24
N THR A 704 21.22 -21.33 6.13
CA THR A 704 20.79 -21.57 7.52
C THR A 704 19.29 -21.86 7.55
N LYS A 705 18.94 -23.10 7.92
CA LYS A 705 17.54 -23.54 8.03
C LYS A 705 16.84 -22.91 9.24
N HIS A 706 15.60 -22.48 9.06
CA HIS A 706 14.78 -21.93 10.15
C HIS A 706 14.24 -23.04 11.08
N LEU A 707 15.10 -23.54 11.97
CA LEU A 707 14.82 -24.69 12.83
C LEU A 707 13.59 -24.52 13.72
N ARG A 708 13.40 -23.34 14.33
CA ARG A 708 12.22 -23.02 15.15
C ARG A 708 10.92 -23.15 14.35
N PHE A 709 10.88 -22.59 13.15
CA PHE A 709 9.70 -22.67 12.28
C PHE A 709 9.42 -24.12 11.88
N SER A 710 10.44 -24.88 11.50
CA SER A 710 10.30 -26.31 11.20
C SER A 710 9.77 -27.09 12.41
N LEU A 711 10.36 -26.91 13.60
CA LEU A 711 9.99 -27.61 14.82
C LEU A 711 8.54 -27.35 15.20
N ILE A 712 8.11 -26.09 15.18
CA ILE A 712 6.72 -25.70 15.50
C ILE A 712 5.73 -26.43 14.58
N HIS A 713 5.99 -26.44 13.27
CA HIS A 713 5.07 -27.06 12.31
C HIS A 713 5.07 -28.59 12.42
N THR A 714 6.22 -29.19 12.72
CA THR A 714 6.30 -30.62 13.04
C THR A 714 5.49 -30.95 14.29
N VAL A 715 5.60 -30.16 15.37
CA VAL A 715 4.82 -30.36 16.60
C VAL A 715 3.32 -30.23 16.32
N PHE A 716 2.87 -29.17 15.65
CA PHE A 716 1.45 -28.99 15.34
C PHE A 716 0.91 -30.05 14.38
N LEU A 717 1.73 -30.54 13.44
CA LEU A 717 1.38 -31.68 12.60
C LEU A 717 1.05 -32.90 13.47
N PHE A 718 1.95 -33.31 14.36
CA PHE A 718 1.71 -34.46 15.25
C PHE A 718 0.55 -34.23 16.22
N CYS A 719 0.47 -33.05 16.84
CA CYS A 719 -0.61 -32.71 17.76
C CYS A 719 -1.99 -32.73 17.08
N ASN A 720 -2.11 -32.18 15.87
CA ASN A 720 -3.37 -32.17 15.12
C ASN A 720 -3.77 -33.58 14.69
N VAL A 721 -2.84 -34.40 14.21
CA VAL A 721 -3.11 -35.79 13.84
C VAL A 721 -3.50 -36.63 15.06
N ALA A 722 -2.80 -36.50 16.18
CA ALA A 722 -3.14 -37.19 17.42
C ALA A 722 -4.54 -36.77 17.92
N MET A 723 -4.80 -35.46 17.98
CA MET A 723 -6.09 -34.93 18.41
C MET A 723 -7.22 -35.31 17.47
N PHE A 724 -6.97 -35.40 16.16
CA PHE A 724 -7.93 -35.91 15.18
C PHE A 724 -8.38 -37.33 15.53
N PHE A 725 -7.45 -38.26 15.80
CA PHE A 725 -7.81 -39.63 16.18
C PHE A 725 -8.56 -39.69 17.51
N VAL A 726 -8.13 -38.90 18.51
CA VAL A 726 -8.80 -38.81 19.81
C VAL A 726 -10.23 -38.30 19.67
N VAL A 727 -10.43 -37.17 18.97
CA VAL A 727 -11.76 -36.57 18.76
C VAL A 727 -12.65 -37.51 17.94
N LEU A 728 -12.11 -38.18 16.92
CA LEU A 728 -12.85 -39.18 16.15
C LEU A 728 -13.27 -40.37 17.01
N TYR A 729 -12.36 -40.92 17.82
CA TYR A 729 -12.66 -42.01 18.73
C TYR A 729 -13.78 -41.63 19.71
N LEU A 730 -13.64 -40.48 20.40
CA LEU A 730 -14.66 -39.96 21.31
C LEU A 730 -16.00 -39.71 20.61
N SER A 731 -15.98 -39.23 19.37
CA SER A 731 -17.21 -39.01 18.59
C SER A 731 -17.92 -40.31 18.19
N ARG A 732 -17.18 -41.43 18.07
CA ARG A 732 -17.72 -42.76 17.79
C ARG A 732 -18.25 -43.43 19.05
N THR A 733 -17.54 -43.33 20.17
CA THR A 733 -17.99 -43.91 21.46
C THR A 733 -19.20 -43.17 22.02
N ALA A 734 -19.29 -41.85 21.82
CA ALA A 734 -20.48 -41.06 22.18
C ALA A 734 -21.77 -41.47 21.43
N LYS A 735 -21.69 -42.29 20.37
CA LYS A 735 -22.85 -42.83 19.64
C LYS A 735 -23.46 -44.10 20.24
N HIS A 736 -22.81 -44.74 21.21
CA HIS A 736 -23.35 -45.91 21.91
C HIS A 736 -23.72 -45.56 23.36
N PRO A 737 -24.88 -44.93 23.62
CA PRO A 737 -25.48 -45.07 24.93
C PRO A 737 -25.88 -46.54 25.09
N ASN A 738 -25.34 -47.21 26.11
CA ASN A 738 -25.89 -48.48 26.58
C ASN A 738 -27.41 -48.34 26.69
N HIS A 739 -28.12 -49.36 26.23
CA HIS A 739 -29.57 -49.48 26.24
C HIS A 739 -30.13 -49.51 27.68
N GLU A 740 -30.03 -48.41 28.43
CA GLU A 740 -30.79 -48.22 29.66
C GLU A 740 -31.41 -46.82 29.69
N LYS A 741 -32.74 -46.86 29.57
CA LYS A 741 -33.77 -45.82 29.72
C LYS A 741 -33.29 -44.51 30.38
N VAL A 742 -33.14 -43.42 29.62
CA VAL A 742 -33.16 -42.05 30.16
C VAL A 742 -33.81 -41.05 29.18
N GLN A 743 -34.67 -40.20 29.74
CA GLN A 743 -35.40 -39.04 29.19
C GLN A 743 -34.81 -38.38 27.93
N VAL A 744 -35.62 -38.44 26.87
CA VAL A 744 -35.45 -37.89 25.51
C VAL A 744 -36.21 -36.55 25.49
N ASP A 745 -35.60 -35.38 25.30
CA ASP A 745 -35.39 -34.78 23.97
C ASP A 745 -34.24 -33.74 23.91
N THR A 746 -33.82 -33.13 25.04
CA THR A 746 -32.86 -32.01 25.01
C THR A 746 -31.39 -32.45 25.08
N VAL A 747 -31.10 -33.55 25.80
CA VAL A 747 -29.74 -34.08 25.96
C VAL A 747 -29.28 -34.77 24.68
N LEU A 748 -30.16 -35.54 24.04
CA LEU A 748 -29.90 -36.26 22.78
C LEU A 748 -29.60 -35.31 21.60
N LEU A 749 -30.31 -34.17 21.52
CA LEU A 749 -30.08 -33.16 20.49
C LEU A 749 -28.73 -32.44 20.67
N SER A 750 -28.34 -32.19 21.93
CA SER A 750 -27.07 -31.54 22.26
C SER A 750 -25.85 -32.43 21.99
N SER A 751 -25.95 -33.74 22.23
CA SER A 751 -24.91 -34.72 21.90
C SER A 751 -24.80 -34.94 20.39
N PHE A 752 -25.93 -34.93 19.66
CA PHE A 752 -25.95 -35.03 18.20
C PHE A 752 -25.22 -33.85 17.51
N HIS A 753 -25.50 -32.61 17.92
CA HIS A 753 -24.79 -31.44 17.39
C HIS A 753 -23.30 -31.42 17.76
N ALA A 754 -22.94 -31.86 18.97
CA ALA A 754 -21.55 -31.98 19.40
C ALA A 754 -20.76 -32.98 18.52
N VAL A 755 -21.36 -34.13 18.20
CA VAL A 755 -20.78 -35.15 17.29
C VAL A 755 -20.67 -34.62 15.85
N GLN A 756 -21.66 -33.87 15.35
CA GLN A 756 -21.57 -33.24 14.03
C GLN A 756 -20.45 -32.19 13.95
N HIS A 757 -20.31 -31.36 14.98
CA HIS A 757 -19.22 -30.39 15.07
C HIS A 757 -17.85 -31.06 15.21
N ALA A 758 -17.76 -32.17 15.94
CA ALA A 758 -16.54 -32.96 16.07
C ALA A 758 -16.09 -33.55 14.72
N LYS A 759 -17.04 -34.07 13.93
CA LYS A 759 -16.77 -34.53 12.57
C LYS A 759 -16.29 -33.41 11.67
N LEU A 760 -16.96 -32.25 11.69
CA LEU A 760 -16.55 -31.09 10.90
C LEU A 760 -15.15 -30.60 11.29
N ALA A 761 -14.85 -30.45 12.59
CA ALA A 761 -13.51 -30.07 13.05
C ALA A 761 -12.43 -31.06 12.59
N SER A 762 -12.73 -32.36 12.67
CA SER A 762 -11.82 -33.43 12.24
C SER A 762 -11.57 -33.36 10.72
N SER A 763 -12.63 -33.16 9.91
CA SER A 763 -12.51 -33.02 8.46
C SER A 763 -11.75 -31.76 8.01
N LEU A 764 -11.71 -30.70 8.84
CA LEU A 764 -10.95 -29.48 8.55
C LEU A 764 -9.49 -29.58 9.02
N ALA A 765 -9.23 -30.26 10.14
CA ALA A 765 -7.89 -30.38 10.71
C ALA A 765 -6.96 -31.32 9.91
N LEU A 766 -7.52 -32.30 9.20
CA LEU A 766 -6.73 -33.22 8.38
C LEU A 766 -6.07 -32.52 7.17
N PRO A 767 -6.79 -31.76 6.33
CA PRO A 767 -6.19 -30.85 5.34
C PRO A 767 -5.15 -29.88 5.93
N ALA A 768 -5.44 -29.28 7.10
CA ALA A 768 -4.50 -28.39 7.77
C ALA A 768 -3.19 -29.10 8.20
N SER A 769 -3.27 -30.40 8.50
CA SER A 769 -2.11 -31.22 8.84
C SER A 769 -1.27 -31.56 7.60
N PHE A 770 -1.91 -31.87 6.47
CA PHE A 770 -1.20 -32.05 5.19
C PHE A 770 -0.48 -30.77 4.76
N LEU A 771 -1.13 -29.62 4.93
CA LEU A 771 -0.54 -28.31 4.70
C LEU A 771 0.72 -28.08 5.57
N ASN A 772 0.71 -28.49 6.84
CA ASN A 772 1.90 -28.44 7.70
C ASN A 772 3.03 -29.37 7.24
N ALA A 773 2.69 -30.57 6.76
CA ALA A 773 3.67 -31.48 6.19
C ALA A 773 4.35 -30.90 4.94
N PHE A 774 3.59 -30.24 4.05
CA PHE A 774 4.14 -29.57 2.88
C PHE A 774 5.14 -28.48 3.24
N TYR A 775 4.83 -27.62 4.22
CA TYR A 775 5.78 -26.61 4.67
C TYR A 775 7.04 -27.21 5.31
N VAL A 776 6.91 -28.30 6.08
CA VAL A 776 8.10 -29.01 6.60
C VAL A 776 8.97 -29.52 5.44
N VAL A 777 8.37 -30.04 4.36
CA VAL A 777 9.10 -30.44 3.15
C VAL A 777 9.81 -29.26 2.49
N ILE A 778 9.14 -28.12 2.30
CA ILE A 778 9.73 -26.88 1.76
C ILE A 778 10.94 -26.43 2.59
N LEU A 779 10.86 -26.55 3.91
CA LEU A 779 11.91 -26.11 4.82
C LEU A 779 13.09 -27.08 4.96
N THR A 780 12.91 -28.35 4.59
CA THR A 780 13.88 -29.40 4.91
C THR A 780 14.51 -30.09 3.71
N ILE A 781 13.80 -30.21 2.58
CA ILE A 781 14.20 -31.03 1.43
C ILE A 781 14.69 -30.20 0.23
N THR A 782 14.42 -28.89 0.20
CA THR A 782 14.86 -27.99 -0.88
C THR A 782 16.39 -28.01 -1.07
N PRO A 783 16.88 -28.04 -2.33
CA PRO A 783 16.15 -27.77 -3.59
C PRO A 783 15.36 -28.97 -4.15
N LEU A 784 14.21 -28.69 -4.77
CA LEU A 784 13.36 -29.67 -5.46
C LEU A 784 13.26 -29.32 -6.95
N PRO A 785 12.93 -30.28 -7.84
CA PRO A 785 12.69 -29.97 -9.24
C PRO A 785 11.56 -28.94 -9.41
N PHE A 786 11.70 -28.01 -10.36
CA PHE A 786 10.72 -26.95 -10.65
C PHE A 786 9.26 -27.43 -10.70
N ALA A 787 8.99 -28.51 -11.43
CA ALA A 787 7.64 -29.08 -11.55
C ALA A 787 7.05 -29.51 -10.19
N LEU A 788 7.89 -29.98 -9.26
CA LEU A 788 7.47 -30.38 -7.93
C LEU A 788 7.22 -29.15 -7.04
N ASN A 789 8.01 -28.09 -7.16
CA ASN A 789 7.75 -26.80 -6.50
C ASN A 789 6.40 -26.21 -6.93
N VAL A 790 6.14 -26.20 -8.25
CA VAL A 790 4.84 -25.76 -8.80
C VAL A 790 3.69 -26.60 -8.26
N ALA A 791 3.85 -27.93 -8.25
CA ALA A 791 2.85 -28.84 -7.72
C ALA A 791 2.60 -28.60 -6.22
N LEU A 792 3.65 -28.41 -5.42
CA LEU A 792 3.55 -28.21 -3.97
C LEU A 792 2.82 -26.90 -3.62
N MET A 793 3.17 -25.82 -4.31
CA MET A 793 2.51 -24.52 -4.14
C MET A 793 1.05 -24.53 -4.63
N ALA A 794 0.78 -25.18 -5.77
CA ALA A 794 -0.58 -25.38 -6.25
C ALA A 794 -1.42 -26.21 -5.26
N LEU A 795 -0.84 -27.29 -4.69
CA LEU A 795 -1.49 -28.10 -3.67
C LEU A 795 -1.81 -27.27 -2.42
N ILE A 796 -0.91 -26.40 -1.96
CA ILE A 796 -1.20 -25.49 -0.83
C ILE A 796 -2.47 -24.67 -1.09
N GLN A 797 -2.60 -24.07 -2.29
CA GLN A 797 -3.80 -23.31 -2.66
C GLN A 797 -5.05 -24.19 -2.75
N ILE A 798 -4.94 -25.38 -3.36
CA ILE A 798 -6.05 -26.32 -3.51
C ILE A 798 -6.57 -26.76 -2.14
N PHE A 799 -5.68 -27.12 -1.21
CA PHE A 799 -6.05 -27.56 0.13
C PHE A 799 -6.69 -26.41 0.95
N LEU A 800 -6.15 -25.18 0.87
CA LEU A 800 -6.78 -24.00 1.48
C LEU A 800 -8.17 -23.73 0.87
N GLY A 801 -8.30 -23.83 -0.46
CA GLY A 801 -9.56 -23.65 -1.18
C GLY A 801 -10.59 -24.76 -0.93
N ALA A 802 -10.15 -25.98 -0.59
CA ALA A 802 -11.03 -27.10 -0.26
C ALA A 802 -11.71 -26.95 1.12
N LEU A 803 -11.06 -26.29 2.09
CA LEU A 803 -11.59 -26.09 3.45
C LEU A 803 -13.00 -25.46 3.47
N PRO A 804 -13.29 -24.41 2.68
CA PRO A 804 -14.65 -23.92 2.51
C PRO A 804 -15.67 -24.98 2.11
N PHE A 805 -15.37 -25.81 1.10
CA PHE A 805 -16.28 -26.82 0.60
C PHE A 805 -16.51 -27.94 1.61
N VAL A 806 -15.47 -28.36 2.33
CA VAL A 806 -15.58 -29.31 3.45
C VAL A 806 -16.54 -28.77 4.52
N CYS A 807 -16.44 -27.46 4.82
CA CYS A 807 -17.32 -26.81 5.78
C CYS A 807 -18.79 -26.82 5.32
N LEU A 808 -19.05 -26.54 4.03
CA LEU A 808 -20.40 -26.55 3.45
C LEU A 808 -20.98 -27.98 3.33
N PHE A 809 -20.14 -28.98 3.08
CA PHE A 809 -20.57 -30.37 2.99
C PHE A 809 -21.07 -30.90 4.35
N HIS A 810 -20.32 -30.63 5.42
CA HIS A 810 -20.62 -31.13 6.75
C HIS A 810 -21.64 -30.27 7.53
N ASN A 811 -21.85 -29.01 7.16
CA ASN A 811 -22.76 -28.11 7.88
C ASN A 811 -23.92 -27.65 6.99
N THR A 812 -25.04 -28.36 7.10
CA THR A 812 -26.27 -28.09 6.34
C THR A 812 -26.82 -26.68 6.62
N THR A 813 -26.70 -26.17 7.85
CA THR A 813 -27.15 -24.82 8.21
C THR A 813 -26.33 -23.74 7.51
N LEU A 814 -25.00 -23.87 7.46
CA LEU A 814 -24.12 -22.96 6.71
C LEU A 814 -24.42 -23.03 5.22
N ARG A 815 -24.57 -24.24 4.66
CA ARG A 815 -24.93 -24.45 3.26
C ARG A 815 -26.23 -23.75 2.87
N SER A 816 -27.29 -23.90 3.67
CA SER A 816 -28.57 -23.21 3.43
C SER A 816 -28.47 -21.69 3.62
N CYS A 817 -27.57 -21.19 4.46
CA CYS A 817 -27.33 -19.76 4.62
C CYS A 817 -26.56 -19.16 3.44
N VAL A 818 -25.59 -19.89 2.88
CA VAL A 818 -24.86 -19.49 1.67
C VAL A 818 -25.77 -19.57 0.44
N GLY A 819 -26.61 -20.62 0.30
CA GLY A 819 -27.56 -20.73 -0.81
C GLY A 819 -28.56 -19.57 -0.87
N ARG A 820 -28.98 -19.04 0.29
CA ARG A 820 -29.84 -17.84 0.37
C ARG A 820 -29.15 -16.55 -0.10
N PHE A 821 -27.82 -16.52 -0.15
CA PHE A 821 -27.05 -15.40 -0.68
C PHE A 821 -27.17 -15.31 -2.22
N PHE A 822 -27.37 -16.44 -2.90
CA PHE A 822 -27.53 -16.52 -4.35
C PHE A 822 -29.00 -16.52 -4.81
N CYS A 823 -29.95 -16.84 -3.92
CA CYS A 823 -31.38 -16.85 -4.22
C CYS A 823 -32.08 -15.54 -3.79
N CYS A 824 -31.66 -14.38 -4.31
CA CYS A 824 -32.45 -13.15 -4.23
C CYS A 824 -33.47 -13.09 -5.37
N ARG A 825 -34.53 -13.91 -5.29
CA ARG A 825 -35.79 -13.71 -6.04
C ARG A 825 -36.99 -14.10 -5.16
N CYS A 826 -37.81 -13.09 -4.85
CA CYS A 826 -39.19 -13.12 -4.35
C CYS A 826 -39.61 -14.19 -3.30
N ARG A 827 -39.69 -13.79 -2.02
CA ARG A 827 -40.83 -14.17 -1.13
C ARG A 827 -40.92 -13.21 0.06
N LYS A 828 -42.13 -12.70 0.34
CA LYS A 828 -42.48 -11.91 1.53
C LYS A 828 -42.07 -12.67 2.81
N PRO A 829 -41.70 -11.97 3.90
CA PRO A 829 -41.40 -12.63 5.16
C PRO A 829 -42.67 -13.30 5.71
N PRO A 830 -42.63 -14.59 6.12
CA PRO A 830 -43.70 -15.16 6.91
C PRO A 830 -43.74 -14.48 8.29
N ASN A 831 -44.95 -14.22 8.77
CA ASN A 831 -45.24 -13.60 10.06
C ASN A 831 -44.42 -14.20 11.20
N ALA A 832 -43.80 -13.31 11.98
CA ALA A 832 -43.06 -13.61 13.19
C ALA A 832 -44.01 -13.96 14.34
N THR A 833 -44.61 -15.15 14.31
CA THR A 833 -45.24 -15.78 15.48
C THR A 833 -45.10 -17.28 15.33
N ASN A 834 -43.97 -17.78 15.80
CA ASN A 834 -43.71 -19.12 16.35
C ASN A 834 -42.23 -19.42 16.13
N VAL A 835 -41.53 -19.67 17.25
CA VAL A 835 -40.22 -20.33 17.44
C VAL A 835 -39.47 -19.60 18.57
N TYR A 836 -39.76 -20.10 19.78
CA TYR A 836 -39.04 -19.98 21.07
C TYR A 836 -39.05 -18.63 21.83
N ALA A 837 -40.02 -18.50 22.73
CA ALA A 837 -39.81 -17.81 24.01
C ALA A 837 -39.14 -18.77 25.02
N PRO A 838 -38.19 -18.29 25.86
CA PRO A 838 -37.59 -19.07 26.93
C PRO A 838 -38.34 -18.83 28.25
N ASN A 839 -38.63 -19.89 29.01
CA ASN A 839 -38.28 -20.04 30.44
C ASN A 839 -39.19 -21.04 31.13
N GLY A 840 -38.58 -21.78 32.06
CA GLY A 840 -39.26 -22.79 32.85
C GLY A 840 -39.96 -22.26 34.09
N ASN A 841 -40.61 -23.24 34.71
CA ASN A 841 -41.08 -23.37 36.09
C ASN A 841 -42.51 -22.91 36.44
N GLN A 842 -43.36 -23.94 36.41
CA GLN A 842 -44.36 -24.36 37.39
C GLN A 842 -45.61 -23.48 37.60
N ALA A 843 -46.73 -23.98 37.08
CA ALA A 843 -47.99 -23.97 37.80
C ALA A 843 -48.80 -25.25 37.49
N ILE A 844 -48.96 -26.03 38.55
CA ILE A 844 -49.99 -27.01 38.95
C ILE A 844 -51.12 -27.34 37.96
N SER A 845 -51.38 -28.65 37.85
CA SER A 845 -52.41 -29.37 37.10
C SER A 845 -53.87 -29.08 37.47
N SER A 846 -54.75 -29.05 36.46
CA SER A 846 -56.04 -29.76 36.42
C SER A 846 -56.68 -29.67 35.00
N PRO A 847 -57.58 -30.60 34.62
CA PRO A 847 -57.68 -31.10 33.25
C PRO A 847 -58.73 -30.39 32.37
N LYS A 848 -58.53 -30.54 31.05
CA LYS A 848 -59.44 -30.13 29.96
C LYS A 848 -60.91 -30.48 30.20
N PRO A 849 -61.82 -29.74 29.56
CA PRO A 849 -62.96 -30.34 28.90
C PRO A 849 -62.86 -30.21 27.37
N GLU A 850 -62.93 -31.35 26.69
CA GLU A 850 -63.41 -31.42 25.32
C GLU A 850 -64.87 -30.96 25.27
N ILE A 851 -65.23 -30.10 24.32
CA ILE A 851 -66.63 -29.84 23.99
C ILE A 851 -66.82 -30.13 22.50
N ILE A 852 -67.46 -31.27 22.27
CA ILE A 852 -68.16 -31.66 21.04
C ILE A 852 -69.47 -30.86 21.01
N ILE A 853 -69.80 -30.31 19.84
CA ILE A 853 -70.98 -29.49 19.59
C ILE A 853 -72.22 -30.38 19.44
N THR A 854 -73.28 -30.07 20.19
CA THR A 854 -74.68 -30.26 19.76
C THR A 854 -75.58 -29.18 20.37
N GLY A 855 -76.41 -28.53 19.55
CA GLY A 855 -77.72 -27.99 19.98
C GLY A 855 -77.81 -26.48 20.26
N GLU A 856 -78.45 -25.79 19.32
CA GLU A 856 -79.45 -24.71 19.44
C GLU A 856 -79.44 -23.70 20.60
N GLY A 857 -79.61 -22.42 20.24
CA GLY A 857 -80.41 -21.49 21.04
C GLY A 857 -79.81 -20.11 21.31
N GLY A 858 -80.13 -19.15 20.43
CA GLY A 858 -80.64 -17.83 20.82
C GLY A 858 -79.76 -16.84 21.62
N GLY A 859 -79.45 -15.73 20.95
CA GLY A 859 -79.80 -14.42 21.52
C GLY A 859 -78.71 -13.61 22.20
N GLY A 860 -78.30 -12.55 21.52
CA GLY A 860 -78.35 -11.21 22.11
C GLY A 860 -77.11 -10.68 22.84
N GLY A 861 -76.45 -9.74 22.18
CA GLY A 861 -76.45 -8.37 22.69
C GLY A 861 -75.22 -7.87 23.45
N ALA A 862 -74.72 -6.74 22.94
CA ALA A 862 -74.19 -5.59 23.67
C ALA A 862 -72.84 -5.77 24.39
N GLU A 863 -71.75 -5.16 23.90
CA GLU A 863 -71.39 -3.72 23.94
C GLU A 863 -70.53 -3.37 25.16
N ILE A 864 -69.45 -2.61 24.86
CA ILE A 864 -68.88 -1.51 25.66
C ILE A 864 -68.12 -1.94 26.94
N GLN A 865 -66.99 -1.38 27.36
CA GLN A 865 -65.98 -0.42 26.89
C GLN A 865 -65.08 -0.19 28.13
N ARG A 866 -63.84 0.31 27.91
CA ARG A 866 -62.99 0.99 28.92
C ARG A 866 -62.42 0.10 30.04
N THR A 867 -61.23 0.32 30.57
CA THR A 867 -60.39 1.53 30.70
C THR A 867 -58.98 1.09 31.10
N GLU A 868 -57.99 1.92 30.74
CA GLU A 868 -56.83 2.38 31.54
C GLU A 868 -56.14 1.34 32.45
N GLY A 869 -54.85 1.06 32.32
CA GLY A 869 -53.75 2.01 32.31
C GLY A 869 -52.87 1.72 33.53
N VAL A 870 -51.64 1.25 33.29
CA VAL A 870 -50.32 1.60 33.85
C VAL A 870 -49.31 0.67 33.18
#